data_AF-A0AAW1QID3-F1
#
_entry.id   AF-A0AAW1QID3-F1
#
_cell.length_a   1.000
_cell.length_b   1.000
_cell.length_c   1.000
_cell.angle_alpha   90.00
_cell.angle_beta   90.00
_cell.angle_gamma   90.00
#
_symmetry.space_group_name_H-M   'P 1'
#
loop_
_entity.id
_entity.type
_entity.pdbx_description
1 polymer ?
#
loop_
_entity_poly.entity_id
_entity_poly.type
_entity_poly.pdbx_seq_one_letter_code
_entity_poly.pdbx_strand_id
1 'polypeptide(L)'
;MNFQFSNLLGAPYRGGNLLLTTNELLSSVGNRVSQVNLTESSSATLPFECSTEIQTLCLAPDGGLLLAIDNDGKSLLISRKTHALLHNFSFKGPVAAARFSPDGSFIAAAVGRLLQIWHTPGFAKVFAPMRLHRTIGTCHDEITAVDWSPNGQFIAVACKDLTVRVFSLHPLPDFRPPILAGHVDTPMGVFFAGPQAASAAAIAGHQPPALFTVGRDGALFTWVFQQASAIEHMASHQGQSSTAGAEAELPNSQAEFPDSSASRPAATQTFFVDPWDSLKARACAVEAGAPAAACHPWPGAGWRFRCANKKNFQQRGARLTAADFHRGTGILVVAFSSGLFELYQMPEAQSIQVLSVSREALTSVSFNAEGDWLALGCACLGQLLVWEWRSETYVLRQQGHFYDVSVAAFSPDGATIATGGDDAKVKLWSIASGFCQVTFSQHTAPVTGLAWLPEAKAVASCSLDGTIRAWDLVRYRNFRTLTTPSPVQFSCLATDPSGEMLCAGSLDTFQVFVWSVKTGRLLEALAAHEGPVTSLSFSPVGPLLATGSWDHTVRTWDIFSGKGGVESLEHRHDVLAVAWRPDGKRLASSTLDGQIYIWNPHENELLGSIEGRRDIAGGRLSTDRRAAGNLSSGACFTSLAFSADGSFLLAGGASKFVCLYDASERILLARFQISKNKALEGVLDVLNSRNMTEAGPLSLIEDAPSDNEEEQQRQQRGSGPAGAKGLPGTGAKLRPAVRSRAVCLSPTGRSWCAATTEGLLLYSMDQSLVFDPTEFAMDMTPDAVHEAMTKQQHLKALLIALRLREPGLIQHALLSVPHQLVHSCVLGVPPGPLPQLLTSLVEAMTDSPHMEYLLHWAKELLQYQGPAIERMADSLVAPSIRLLRQGLSRMRSDIGSACTSNLYLLQYLSQAGLTDQTSAPDGHPSVVPDGKAEYASKNSNADLGSVEQSVPAEQLESAQKKTKREPILIKLQKPA
;
A
#
# COMPACT_ATOMS: atom_id res chain seq x y z
N MET A 1 -21.30 -17.01 -0.83
CA MET A 1 -20.73 -15.80 -0.21
C MET A 1 -19.36 -15.56 -0.84
N ASN A 2 -19.14 -14.39 -1.44
CA ASN A 2 -18.02 -14.20 -2.37
C ASN A 2 -17.09 -13.08 -1.86
N PHE A 3 -16.21 -13.41 -0.92
CA PHE A 3 -15.12 -12.51 -0.53
C PHE A 3 -14.11 -12.39 -1.68
N GLN A 4 -13.82 -11.17 -2.10
CA GLN A 4 -12.81 -10.86 -3.12
C GLN A 4 -11.62 -10.14 -2.50
N PHE A 5 -10.43 -10.32 -3.09
CA PHE A 5 -9.26 -9.48 -2.79
C PHE A 5 -9.67 -8.03 -3.05
N SER A 6 -9.58 -7.13 -2.06
CA SER A 6 -10.08 -5.74 -2.20
C SER A 6 -9.04 -4.66 -1.96
N ASN A 7 -8.11 -4.84 -1.00
CA ASN A 7 -6.97 -3.94 -0.84
C ASN A 7 -5.75 -4.63 -0.22
N LEU A 8 -4.59 -3.98 -0.27
CA LEU A 8 -3.38 -4.34 0.48
C LEU A 8 -2.93 -3.12 1.26
N LEU A 9 -3.17 -3.14 2.56
CA LEU A 9 -2.75 -2.10 3.49
C LEU A 9 -1.39 -2.50 4.10
N GLY A 10 -0.76 -1.62 4.89
CA GLY A 10 0.48 -1.98 5.59
C GLY A 10 1.76 -1.94 4.75
N ALA A 11 1.68 -1.78 3.42
CA ALA A 11 2.83 -1.65 2.52
C ALA A 11 2.51 -0.67 1.37
N PRO A 12 2.92 0.61 1.44
CA PRO A 12 2.59 1.59 0.40
C PRO A 12 3.50 1.50 -0.84
N TYR A 13 4.68 0.90 -0.70
CA TYR A 13 5.70 0.76 -1.74
C TYR A 13 6.74 -0.30 -1.32
N ARG A 14 7.27 -1.09 -2.26
CA ARG A 14 8.31 -2.12 -1.99
C ARG A 14 9.50 -2.13 -2.97
N GLY A 15 9.56 -1.23 -3.94
CA GLY A 15 10.58 -1.26 -5.01
C GLY A 15 9.97 -1.05 -6.39
N GLY A 16 10.80 -0.91 -7.42
CA GLY A 16 10.39 -0.52 -8.77
C GLY A 16 10.27 1.00 -8.96
N ASN A 17 9.81 1.46 -10.12
CA ASN A 17 9.55 2.88 -10.35
C ASN A 17 8.17 3.32 -9.80
N LEU A 18 8.01 4.63 -9.64
CA LEU A 18 6.74 5.28 -9.35
C LEU A 18 6.23 5.98 -10.62
N LEU A 19 4.92 6.19 -10.72
CA LEU A 19 4.31 7.02 -11.75
C LEU A 19 3.32 7.99 -11.10
N LEU A 20 3.49 9.29 -11.33
CA LEU A 20 2.61 10.33 -10.83
C LEU A 20 1.86 11.01 -11.99
N THR A 21 0.56 10.77 -12.06
CA THR A 21 -0.40 11.49 -12.91
C THR A 21 -0.88 12.73 -12.14
N THR A 22 -1.57 13.67 -12.80
CA THR A 22 -2.09 14.94 -12.22
C THR A 22 -2.55 14.82 -10.77
N ASN A 23 -3.50 13.90 -10.49
CA ASN A 23 -4.09 13.70 -9.17
C ASN A 23 -3.80 12.31 -8.57
N GLU A 24 -3.07 11.44 -9.28
CA GLU A 24 -3.01 10.00 -8.98
C GLU A 24 -1.59 9.45 -8.99
N LEU A 25 -1.20 8.81 -7.89
CA LEU A 25 0.08 8.11 -7.74
C LEU A 25 -0.12 6.59 -7.90
N LEU A 26 0.62 5.98 -8.82
CA LEU A 26 0.73 4.53 -8.93
C LEU A 26 2.04 4.07 -8.27
N SER A 27 1.94 3.14 -7.32
CA SER A 27 3.10 2.53 -6.65
C SER A 27 3.09 1.00 -6.75
N SER A 28 4.26 0.41 -6.96
CA SER A 28 4.47 -1.03 -6.92
C SER A 28 4.56 -1.53 -5.47
N VAL A 29 3.68 -2.47 -5.13
CA VAL A 29 3.58 -3.10 -3.81
C VAL A 29 3.81 -4.61 -3.98
N GLY A 30 5.09 -4.99 -4.03
CA GLY A 30 5.50 -6.35 -4.33
C GLY A 30 5.08 -6.74 -5.75
N ASN A 31 4.17 -7.70 -5.86
CA ASN A 31 3.59 -8.16 -7.13
C ASN A 31 2.22 -7.54 -7.47
N ARG A 32 1.69 -6.63 -6.65
CA ARG A 32 0.48 -5.83 -6.93
C ARG A 32 0.84 -4.37 -7.19
N VAL A 33 -0.10 -3.59 -7.74
CA VAL A 33 0.04 -2.13 -7.93
C VAL A 33 -1.04 -1.41 -7.14
N SER A 34 -0.65 -0.46 -6.30
CA SER A 34 -1.56 0.43 -5.58
C SER A 34 -1.80 1.71 -6.38
N GLN A 35 -3.06 2.16 -6.41
CA GLN A 35 -3.50 3.41 -7.02
C GLN A 35 -3.98 4.32 -5.88
N VAL A 36 -3.27 5.43 -5.69
CA VAL A 36 -3.52 6.41 -4.64
C VAL A 36 -4.06 7.69 -5.28
N ASN A 37 -5.32 8.04 -5.00
CA ASN A 37 -5.92 9.30 -5.40
C ASN A 37 -5.56 10.35 -4.34
N LEU A 38 -4.74 11.33 -4.72
CA LEU A 38 -4.23 12.36 -3.81
C LEU A 38 -5.28 13.42 -3.48
N THR A 39 -6.28 13.63 -4.36
CA THR A 39 -7.36 14.62 -4.12
C THR A 39 -8.47 14.09 -3.21
N GLU A 40 -8.79 12.81 -3.28
CA GLU A 40 -9.74 12.16 -2.34
C GLU A 40 -9.08 11.65 -1.07
N SER A 41 -7.73 11.60 -1.03
CA SER A 41 -6.94 10.90 -0.01
C SER A 41 -7.31 9.40 0.11
N SER A 42 -7.71 8.77 -1.00
CA SER A 42 -8.12 7.37 -1.07
C SER A 42 -7.01 6.50 -1.69
N SER A 43 -6.97 5.21 -1.34
CA SER A 43 -6.04 4.26 -1.96
C SER A 43 -6.68 2.88 -2.16
N ALA A 44 -6.55 2.35 -3.37
CA ALA A 44 -7.10 1.07 -3.78
C ALA A 44 -6.02 0.29 -4.54
N THR A 45 -5.86 -0.99 -4.20
CA THR A 45 -4.89 -1.85 -4.90
C THR A 45 -5.57 -2.59 -6.05
N LEU A 46 -4.90 -2.68 -7.20
CA LEU A 46 -5.46 -3.31 -8.39
C LEU A 46 -5.56 -4.85 -8.21
N PRO A 47 -6.61 -5.51 -8.73
CA PRO A 47 -6.95 -6.88 -8.34
C PRO A 47 -6.07 -7.96 -9.00
N PHE A 48 -5.25 -7.61 -9.99
CA PHE A 48 -4.31 -8.53 -10.63
C PHE A 48 -3.09 -8.80 -9.73
N GLU A 49 -2.34 -9.86 -10.05
CA GLU A 49 -1.07 -10.20 -9.38
C GLU A 49 -0.03 -10.61 -10.42
N CYS A 50 1.14 -9.97 -10.36
CA CYS A 50 2.35 -10.40 -11.04
C CYS A 50 2.92 -11.69 -10.44
N SER A 51 3.84 -12.34 -11.15
CA SER A 51 4.41 -13.62 -10.74
C SER A 51 5.65 -13.50 -9.88
N THR A 52 6.34 -12.38 -9.96
CA THR A 52 7.35 -11.89 -9.02
C THR A 52 7.04 -10.43 -8.69
N GLU A 53 7.93 -9.77 -7.94
CA GLU A 53 7.87 -8.33 -7.73
C GLU A 53 8.01 -7.56 -9.05
N ILE A 54 7.45 -6.35 -9.09
CA ILE A 54 7.39 -5.44 -10.24
C ILE A 54 8.58 -4.48 -10.21
N GLN A 55 9.30 -4.35 -11.33
CA GLN A 55 10.35 -3.33 -11.48
C GLN A 55 9.88 -2.09 -12.24
N THR A 56 9.16 -2.30 -13.34
CA THR A 56 8.79 -1.21 -14.25
C THR A 56 7.28 -1.17 -14.51
N LEU A 57 6.71 -0.02 -14.16
CA LEU A 57 5.38 0.45 -14.51
C LEU A 57 5.51 1.47 -15.65
N CYS A 58 4.63 1.40 -16.63
CA CYS A 58 4.50 2.38 -17.70
C CYS A 58 3.04 2.75 -17.90
N LEU A 59 2.72 4.04 -17.93
CA LEU A 59 1.39 4.55 -18.27
C LEU A 59 1.40 5.12 -19.70
N ALA A 60 0.37 4.83 -20.48
CA ALA A 60 0.16 5.50 -21.77
C ALA A 60 -0.24 6.98 -21.55
N PRO A 61 0.12 7.92 -22.46
CA PRO A 61 -0.20 9.34 -22.30
C PRO A 61 -1.68 9.63 -22.01
N ASP A 62 -2.60 8.87 -22.61
CA ASP A 62 -4.06 8.95 -22.41
C ASP A 62 -4.53 8.53 -21.00
N GLY A 63 -3.64 8.06 -20.13
CA GLY A 63 -3.93 7.52 -18.80
C GLY A 63 -4.71 6.20 -18.79
N GLY A 64 -5.20 5.70 -19.94
CA GLY A 64 -6.13 4.58 -20.01
C GLY A 64 -5.50 3.17 -19.96
N LEU A 65 -4.24 3.03 -20.39
CA LEU A 65 -3.50 1.76 -20.41
C LEU A 65 -2.30 1.81 -19.46
N LEU A 66 -2.18 0.79 -18.62
CA LEU A 66 -1.06 0.54 -17.72
C LEU A 66 -0.35 -0.75 -18.15
N LEU A 67 0.96 -0.70 -18.27
CA LEU A 67 1.83 -1.87 -18.43
C LEU A 67 2.64 -2.03 -17.14
N ALA A 68 2.56 -3.20 -16.51
CA ALA A 68 3.37 -3.58 -15.35
C ALA A 68 4.31 -4.73 -15.74
N ILE A 69 5.57 -4.70 -15.31
CA ILE A 69 6.61 -5.66 -15.69
C ILE A 69 7.35 -6.20 -14.45
N ASP A 70 7.33 -7.54 -14.32
CA ASP A 70 8.00 -8.37 -13.32
C ASP A 70 9.54 -8.31 -13.43
N ASN A 71 10.26 -8.60 -12.32
CA ASN A 71 11.70 -8.95 -12.33
C ASN A 71 12.08 -9.94 -13.46
N ASP A 72 11.24 -10.97 -13.65
CA ASP A 72 11.41 -12.02 -14.67
C ASP A 72 11.20 -11.54 -16.12
N GLY A 73 10.81 -10.28 -16.36
CA GLY A 73 10.42 -9.77 -17.68
C GLY A 73 9.05 -10.25 -18.17
N LYS A 74 8.23 -10.86 -17.30
CA LYS A 74 6.79 -11.05 -17.57
C LYS A 74 6.07 -9.72 -17.41
N SER A 75 4.99 -9.50 -18.14
CA SER A 75 4.27 -8.23 -18.11
C SER A 75 2.76 -8.40 -18.25
N LEU A 76 2.03 -7.54 -17.55
CA LEU A 76 0.58 -7.46 -17.56
C LEU A 76 0.17 -6.11 -18.17
N LEU A 77 -0.74 -6.13 -19.14
CA LEU A 77 -1.38 -4.93 -19.68
C LEU A 77 -2.79 -4.80 -19.10
N ILE A 78 -3.09 -3.67 -18.46
CA ILE A 78 -4.30 -3.42 -17.70
C ILE A 78 -5.03 -2.19 -18.26
N SER A 79 -6.35 -2.29 -18.39
CA SER A 79 -7.22 -1.13 -18.61
C SER A 79 -7.48 -0.46 -17.26
N ARG A 80 -7.00 0.77 -17.07
CA ARG A 80 -7.20 1.48 -15.79
C ARG A 80 -8.67 1.81 -15.53
N LYS A 81 -9.42 2.20 -16.57
CA LYS A 81 -10.86 2.57 -16.46
C LYS A 81 -11.79 1.42 -16.04
N THR A 82 -11.34 0.17 -16.12
CA THR A 82 -12.13 -1.02 -15.76
C THR A 82 -11.40 -1.91 -14.76
N HIS A 83 -10.21 -1.50 -14.31
CA HIS A 83 -9.24 -2.27 -13.52
C HIS A 83 -8.94 -3.69 -14.07
N ALA A 84 -9.28 -3.95 -15.33
CA ALA A 84 -9.32 -5.28 -15.91
C ALA A 84 -8.00 -5.63 -16.63
N LEU A 85 -7.51 -6.83 -16.37
CA LEU A 85 -6.39 -7.43 -17.08
C LEU A 85 -6.77 -7.68 -18.54
N LEU A 86 -6.13 -6.96 -19.46
CA LEU A 86 -6.34 -7.12 -20.90
C LEU A 86 -5.54 -8.30 -21.42
N HIS A 87 -4.22 -8.26 -21.21
CA HIS A 87 -3.24 -9.13 -21.88
C HIS A 87 -2.07 -9.49 -20.98
N ASN A 88 -1.56 -10.71 -21.17
CA ASN A 88 -0.30 -11.17 -20.58
C ASN A 88 0.74 -11.29 -21.69
N PHE A 89 1.90 -10.69 -21.50
CA PHE A 89 3.03 -10.74 -22.42
C PHE A 89 4.31 -11.10 -21.65
N SER A 90 5.35 -11.57 -22.35
CA SER A 90 6.65 -11.84 -21.72
C SER A 90 7.78 -11.39 -22.64
N PHE A 91 8.60 -10.48 -22.13
CA PHE A 91 9.94 -10.27 -22.62
C PHE A 91 10.78 -11.53 -22.32
N LYS A 92 11.92 -11.69 -23.03
CA LYS A 92 12.80 -12.87 -22.92
C LYS A 92 13.93 -12.71 -21.89
N GLY A 93 13.87 -11.66 -21.08
CA GLY A 93 14.87 -11.28 -20.07
C GLY A 93 14.36 -10.08 -19.27
N PRO A 94 15.10 -9.65 -18.22
CA PRO A 94 14.70 -8.56 -17.34
C PRO A 94 14.57 -7.23 -18.09
N VAL A 95 13.65 -6.37 -17.62
CA VAL A 95 13.36 -5.06 -18.24
C VAL A 95 13.67 -3.94 -17.25
N ALA A 96 14.86 -3.35 -17.40
CA ALA A 96 15.37 -2.30 -16.51
C ALA A 96 14.61 -0.97 -16.66
N ALA A 97 14.17 -0.65 -17.87
CA ALA A 97 13.41 0.56 -18.18
C ALA A 97 12.41 0.31 -19.32
N ALA A 98 11.24 0.94 -19.23
CA ALA A 98 10.31 1.05 -20.34
C ALA A 98 9.53 2.38 -20.25
N ARG A 99 9.22 2.98 -21.41
CA ARG A 99 8.38 4.18 -21.54
C ARG A 99 7.54 4.10 -22.81
N PHE A 100 6.27 4.50 -22.72
CA PHE A 100 5.44 4.78 -23.90
C PHE A 100 6.00 6.00 -24.66
N SER A 101 5.75 6.07 -25.96
CA SER A 101 6.02 7.27 -26.76
C SER A 101 5.02 8.39 -26.41
N PRO A 102 5.35 9.68 -26.62
CA PRO A 102 4.48 10.80 -26.21
C PRO A 102 3.14 10.86 -26.96
N ASP A 103 3.12 10.26 -28.15
CA ASP A 103 1.97 10.05 -29.04
C ASP A 103 1.27 8.69 -28.81
N GLY A 104 1.60 7.99 -27.71
CA GLY A 104 0.96 6.76 -27.23
C GLY A 104 1.10 5.52 -28.12
N SER A 105 1.56 5.66 -29.35
CA SER A 105 1.51 4.65 -30.41
C SER A 105 2.58 3.56 -30.31
N PHE A 106 3.64 3.80 -29.53
CA PHE A 106 4.75 2.87 -29.34
C PHE A 106 5.13 2.69 -27.87
N ILE A 107 5.78 1.57 -27.58
CA ILE A 107 6.40 1.24 -26.29
C ILE A 107 7.87 0.92 -26.55
N ALA A 108 8.78 1.66 -25.90
CA ALA A 108 10.20 1.31 -25.85
C ALA A 108 10.47 0.52 -24.57
N ALA A 109 11.11 -0.64 -24.69
CA ALA A 109 11.51 -1.50 -23.58
C ALA A 109 12.99 -1.90 -23.67
N ALA A 110 13.71 -1.75 -22.57
CA ALA A 110 15.12 -2.08 -22.41
C ALA A 110 15.28 -3.51 -21.85
N VAL A 111 15.47 -4.49 -22.72
CA VAL A 111 15.60 -5.91 -22.37
C VAL A 111 17.09 -6.26 -22.26
N GLY A 112 17.66 -6.08 -21.08
CA GLY A 112 19.12 -6.10 -20.88
C GLY A 112 19.82 -5.12 -21.82
N ARG A 113 20.73 -5.60 -22.69
CA ARG A 113 21.42 -4.80 -23.71
C ARG A 113 20.64 -4.51 -24.99
N LEU A 114 19.38 -4.95 -25.10
CA LEU A 114 18.56 -4.81 -26.31
C LEU A 114 17.45 -3.77 -26.12
N LEU A 115 17.45 -2.70 -26.90
CA LEU A 115 16.28 -1.83 -27.03
C LEU A 115 15.27 -2.48 -27.98
N GLN A 116 14.07 -2.75 -27.50
CA GLN A 116 12.95 -3.25 -28.29
C GLN A 116 11.84 -2.20 -28.37
N ILE A 117 11.41 -1.87 -29.58
CA ILE A 117 10.31 -0.96 -29.85
C ILE A 117 9.11 -1.79 -30.31
N TRP A 118 7.99 -1.66 -29.62
CA TRP A 118 6.73 -2.36 -29.87
C TRP A 118 5.64 -1.35 -30.23
N HIS A 119 4.64 -1.77 -31.01
CA HIS A 119 3.40 -1.01 -31.18
C HIS A 119 2.50 -1.16 -29.95
N THR A 120 1.85 -0.07 -29.53
CA THR A 120 0.85 -0.10 -28.46
C THR A 120 -0.39 -0.87 -28.90
N PRO A 121 -0.89 -1.83 -28.10
CA PRO A 121 -2.09 -2.58 -28.40
C PRO A 121 -3.37 -1.81 -28.03
N GLY A 122 -4.45 -2.04 -28.76
CA GLY A 122 -5.78 -1.52 -28.41
C GLY A 122 -6.43 -2.29 -27.26
N PHE A 123 -7.54 -1.75 -26.74
CA PHE A 123 -8.32 -2.34 -25.62
C PHE A 123 -8.98 -3.70 -25.94
N ALA A 124 -9.02 -4.12 -27.22
CA ALA A 124 -9.62 -5.38 -27.63
C ALA A 124 -8.74 -6.60 -27.28
N LYS A 125 -9.37 -7.72 -26.91
CA LYS A 125 -8.66 -8.97 -26.60
C LYS A 125 -8.32 -9.77 -27.86
N VAL A 126 -7.13 -9.49 -28.41
CA VAL A 126 -6.49 -10.24 -29.52
C VAL A 126 -5.39 -11.16 -28.97
N PHE A 127 -5.23 -12.38 -29.51
CA PHE A 127 -4.27 -13.39 -29.03
C PHE A 127 -2.80 -12.91 -28.98
N ALA A 128 -2.36 -12.16 -29.99
CA ALA A 128 -1.01 -11.58 -30.08
C ALA A 128 -1.12 -10.06 -30.26
N PRO A 129 -1.27 -9.29 -29.16
CA PRO A 129 -1.59 -7.87 -29.21
C PRO A 129 -0.34 -6.99 -29.44
N MET A 130 0.79 -7.39 -28.88
CA MET A 130 2.07 -6.68 -28.95
C MET A 130 2.78 -7.03 -30.27
N ARG A 131 2.84 -6.08 -31.22
CA ARG A 131 3.61 -6.24 -32.46
C ARG A 131 4.97 -5.56 -32.34
N LEU A 132 6.05 -6.31 -32.51
CA LEU A 132 7.41 -5.76 -32.56
C LEU A 132 7.54 -4.84 -33.79
N HIS A 133 8.02 -3.61 -33.56
CA HIS A 133 8.36 -2.66 -34.63
C HIS A 133 9.84 -2.79 -35.02
N ARG A 134 10.74 -2.80 -34.04
CA ARG A 134 12.20 -2.84 -34.26
C ARG A 134 12.94 -3.36 -33.02
N THR A 135 14.07 -4.04 -33.23
CA THR A 135 15.05 -4.33 -32.19
C THR A 135 16.38 -3.68 -32.54
N ILE A 136 17.05 -3.09 -31.55
CA ILE A 136 18.34 -2.42 -31.66
C ILE A 136 19.27 -3.05 -30.63
N GLY A 137 20.32 -3.72 -31.10
CA GLY A 137 21.28 -4.48 -30.29
C GLY A 137 22.71 -3.97 -30.37
N THR A 138 22.89 -2.66 -30.58
CA THR A 138 24.21 -2.01 -30.71
C THR A 138 24.88 -1.72 -29.37
N CYS A 139 24.15 -1.79 -28.26
CA CYS A 139 24.68 -1.55 -26.92
C CYS A 139 25.53 -2.75 -26.48
N HIS A 140 26.66 -2.49 -25.82
CA HIS A 140 27.57 -3.55 -25.40
C HIS A 140 27.09 -4.22 -24.12
N ASP A 141 26.63 -3.41 -23.17
CA ASP A 141 26.17 -3.79 -21.84
C ASP A 141 24.69 -3.37 -21.63
N GLU A 142 24.12 -3.68 -20.47
CA GLU A 142 22.73 -3.43 -20.14
C GLU A 142 22.32 -1.96 -20.20
N ILE A 143 21.10 -1.72 -20.64
CA ILE A 143 20.48 -0.40 -20.71
C ILE A 143 19.90 -0.05 -19.33
N THR A 144 20.23 1.12 -18.81
CA THR A 144 19.80 1.62 -17.48
C THR A 144 18.55 2.50 -17.56
N ALA A 145 18.49 3.39 -18.55
CA ALA A 145 17.41 4.35 -18.73
C ALA A 145 17.11 4.61 -20.21
N VAL A 146 15.85 4.92 -20.51
CA VAL A 146 15.36 5.20 -21.87
C VAL A 146 14.42 6.41 -21.82
N ASP A 147 14.60 7.35 -22.75
CA ASP A 147 13.73 8.52 -22.88
C ASP A 147 13.38 8.83 -24.34
N TRP A 148 12.14 9.27 -24.59
CA TRP A 148 11.63 9.60 -25.93
C TRP A 148 11.72 11.10 -26.21
N SER A 149 12.13 11.51 -27.42
CA SER A 149 12.07 12.91 -27.82
C SER A 149 10.63 13.44 -27.77
N PRO A 150 10.39 14.74 -27.53
CA PRO A 150 9.02 15.29 -27.44
C PRO A 150 8.15 15.06 -28.69
N ASN A 151 8.74 14.80 -29.85
CA ASN A 151 8.08 14.50 -31.11
C ASN A 151 8.01 13.00 -31.46
N GLY A 152 8.38 12.09 -30.54
CA GLY A 152 8.37 10.63 -30.74
C GLY A 152 9.39 10.06 -31.75
N GLN A 153 10.11 10.89 -32.50
CA GLN A 153 10.98 10.43 -33.60
C GLN A 153 12.32 9.83 -33.15
N PHE A 154 12.81 10.19 -31.95
CA PHE A 154 14.10 9.76 -31.43
C PHE A 154 13.98 9.17 -30.02
N ILE A 155 14.88 8.25 -29.71
CA ILE A 155 14.98 7.57 -28.42
C ILE A 155 16.41 7.73 -27.93
N ALA A 156 16.60 8.28 -26.74
CA ALA A 156 17.88 8.34 -26.06
C ALA A 156 17.98 7.22 -25.03
N VAL A 157 19.15 6.60 -24.94
CA VAL A 157 19.38 5.35 -24.19
C VAL A 157 20.68 5.46 -23.40
N ALA A 158 20.61 5.32 -22.09
CA ALA A 158 21.75 5.20 -21.20
C ALA A 158 22.13 3.72 -21.02
N CYS A 159 23.42 3.39 -21.06
CA CYS A 159 23.93 2.03 -20.95
C CYS A 159 25.00 1.95 -19.86
N LYS A 160 25.14 0.79 -19.21
CA LYS A 160 26.21 0.52 -18.23
C LYS A 160 27.62 0.63 -18.82
N ASP A 161 27.78 0.53 -20.14
CA ASP A 161 29.05 0.71 -20.88
C ASP A 161 29.61 2.16 -20.89
N LEU A 162 29.18 2.99 -19.94
CA LEU A 162 29.50 4.42 -19.77
C LEU A 162 29.05 5.32 -20.95
N THR A 163 28.31 4.80 -21.93
CA THR A 163 27.81 5.56 -23.07
C THR A 163 26.31 5.88 -22.97
N VAL A 164 25.94 7.00 -23.58
CA VAL A 164 24.55 7.35 -23.92
C VAL A 164 24.43 7.44 -25.43
N ARG A 165 23.36 6.88 -25.99
CA ARG A 165 23.19 6.74 -27.45
C ARG A 165 21.83 7.24 -27.90
N VAL A 166 21.73 7.81 -29.09
CA VAL A 166 20.46 8.28 -29.67
C VAL A 166 20.13 7.50 -30.93
N PHE A 167 18.92 6.95 -31.01
CA PHE A 167 18.39 6.21 -32.14
C PHE A 167 17.18 6.92 -32.74
N SER A 168 16.97 6.82 -34.05
CA SER A 168 15.71 7.19 -34.68
C SER A 168 14.72 6.02 -34.64
N LEU A 169 13.43 6.29 -34.49
CA LEU A 169 12.35 5.30 -34.52
C LEU A 169 12.38 4.53 -35.86
N HIS A 170 12.17 5.24 -36.96
CA HIS A 170 12.32 4.73 -38.32
C HIS A 170 13.74 5.01 -38.84
N PRO A 171 14.30 4.20 -39.75
CA PRO A 171 15.57 4.49 -40.39
C PRO A 171 15.46 5.76 -41.26
N LEU A 172 16.31 6.75 -40.98
CA LEU A 172 16.44 7.98 -41.77
C LEU A 172 17.67 7.88 -42.67
N PRO A 173 17.64 8.42 -43.90
CA PRO A 173 18.84 8.52 -44.73
C PRO A 173 19.91 9.36 -44.02
N ASP A 174 21.18 8.96 -44.17
CA ASP A 174 22.39 9.54 -43.57
C ASP A 174 22.44 9.68 -42.03
N PHE A 175 21.38 9.27 -41.30
CA PHE A 175 21.38 9.24 -39.85
C PHE A 175 22.29 8.11 -39.31
N ARG A 176 23.45 8.49 -38.80
CA ARG A 176 24.31 7.62 -37.97
C ARG A 176 23.96 7.86 -36.49
N PRO A 177 23.56 6.83 -35.72
CA PRO A 177 23.18 7.03 -34.31
C PRO A 177 24.39 7.53 -33.49
N PRO A 178 24.33 8.73 -32.91
CA PRO A 178 25.47 9.27 -32.17
C PRO A 178 25.66 8.55 -30.84
N ILE A 179 26.93 8.41 -30.45
CA ILE A 179 27.37 7.86 -29.17
C ILE A 179 28.01 9.01 -28.38
N LEU A 180 27.56 9.18 -27.14
CA LEU A 180 28.03 10.18 -26.19
C LEU A 180 28.82 9.43 -25.11
N ALA A 181 30.09 9.75 -24.95
CA ALA A 181 31.00 9.12 -23.99
C ALA A 181 31.72 10.21 -23.16
N GLY A 182 31.98 9.92 -21.89
CA GLY A 182 32.62 10.86 -20.96
C GLY A 182 32.22 10.70 -19.48
N HIS A 183 31.22 9.86 -19.19
CA HIS A 183 30.90 9.44 -17.82
C HIS A 183 32.02 8.58 -17.22
N VAL A 184 32.14 8.60 -15.88
CA VAL A 184 33.14 7.80 -15.13
C VAL A 184 32.50 6.57 -14.48
N ASP A 185 31.26 6.70 -14.03
CA ASP A 185 30.40 5.62 -13.53
C ASP A 185 29.11 5.58 -14.39
N THR A 186 28.37 4.48 -14.30
CA THR A 186 27.16 4.17 -15.07
C THR A 186 26.18 5.35 -15.16
N PRO A 187 25.76 5.77 -16.37
CA PRO A 187 24.70 6.76 -16.52
C PRO A 187 23.36 6.19 -16.03
N MET A 188 22.78 6.82 -15.01
CA MET A 188 21.50 6.43 -14.39
C MET A 188 20.29 7.16 -14.98
N GLY A 189 20.52 8.31 -15.63
CA GLY A 189 19.45 9.12 -16.23
C GLY A 189 19.86 9.73 -17.57
N VAL A 190 18.91 9.78 -18.50
CA VAL A 190 19.03 10.44 -19.80
C VAL A 190 17.71 11.14 -20.12
N PHE A 191 17.76 12.41 -20.52
CA PHE A 191 16.56 13.24 -20.69
C PHE A 191 16.70 14.20 -21.87
N PHE A 192 15.68 14.27 -22.72
CA PHE A 192 15.59 15.34 -23.73
C PHE A 192 15.17 16.67 -23.10
N ALA A 193 15.85 17.75 -23.48
CA ALA A 193 15.48 19.10 -23.05
C ALA A 193 14.10 19.53 -23.59
N GLY A 194 13.36 20.30 -22.79
CA GLY A 194 12.13 20.97 -23.23
C GLY A 194 12.41 22.19 -24.13
N PRO A 195 11.43 22.64 -24.93
CA PRO A 195 11.60 23.75 -25.88
C PRO A 195 11.92 25.09 -25.19
N GLN A 196 11.55 25.25 -23.92
CA GLN A 196 11.90 26.43 -23.11
C GLN A 196 13.37 26.41 -22.70
N ALA A 197 13.91 25.28 -22.24
CA ALA A 197 15.32 25.15 -21.84
C ALA A 197 16.30 25.35 -23.01
N ALA A 198 15.85 25.12 -24.24
CA ALA A 198 16.62 25.40 -25.45
C ALA A 198 16.74 26.91 -25.79
N SER A 199 15.92 27.78 -25.19
CA SER A 199 15.91 29.22 -25.51
C SER A 199 17.18 29.98 -25.08
N ALA A 200 17.82 29.57 -23.98
CA ALA A 200 19.05 30.19 -23.49
C ALA A 200 20.27 29.97 -24.42
N ALA A 201 20.19 29.03 -25.36
CA ALA A 201 21.22 28.75 -26.36
C ALA A 201 20.89 29.32 -27.76
N ALA A 202 19.89 30.19 -27.88
CA ALA A 202 19.31 30.58 -29.16
C ALA A 202 20.15 31.60 -29.95
N ILE A 203 21.00 31.08 -30.85
CA ILE A 203 21.42 31.81 -32.06
C ILE A 203 20.95 30.99 -33.28
N ALA A 204 20.25 31.65 -34.21
CA ALA A 204 19.83 31.16 -35.53
C ALA A 204 18.85 29.95 -35.60
N GLY A 205 17.57 30.21 -35.33
CA GLY A 205 16.44 29.72 -36.15
C GLY A 205 15.99 28.25 -36.07
N HIS A 206 16.91 27.29 -35.90
CA HIS A 206 16.60 25.86 -35.79
C HIS A 206 17.14 25.34 -34.47
N GLN A 207 16.25 25.07 -33.49
CA GLN A 207 16.67 24.60 -32.17
C GLN A 207 17.37 23.23 -32.28
N PRO A 208 18.65 23.11 -31.90
CA PRO A 208 19.28 21.81 -31.79
C PRO A 208 18.73 21.04 -30.60
N PRO A 209 18.54 19.70 -30.68
CA PRO A 209 18.20 18.91 -29.51
C PRO A 209 19.33 19.01 -28.48
N ALA A 210 19.00 19.50 -27.29
CA ALA A 210 19.84 19.39 -26.11
C ALA A 210 19.44 18.14 -25.31
N LEU A 211 20.43 17.45 -24.74
CA LEU A 211 20.25 16.22 -23.97
C LEU A 211 20.99 16.35 -22.63
N PHE A 212 20.31 16.04 -21.54
CA PHE A 212 20.91 15.98 -20.21
C PHE A 212 21.19 14.52 -19.85
N THR A 213 22.37 14.23 -19.32
CA THR A 213 22.75 12.85 -18.91
C THR A 213 23.41 12.87 -17.54
N VAL A 214 23.03 11.93 -16.68
CA VAL A 214 23.37 11.93 -15.25
C VAL A 214 24.04 10.61 -14.86
N GLY A 215 25.28 10.69 -14.39
CA GLY A 215 26.09 9.56 -13.91
C GLY A 215 25.80 9.15 -12.46
N ARG A 216 26.04 7.89 -12.12
CA ARG A 216 25.98 7.34 -10.75
C ARG A 216 26.99 8.01 -9.79
N ASP A 217 28.08 8.55 -10.35
CA ASP A 217 29.08 9.39 -9.66
C ASP A 217 28.57 10.81 -9.33
N GLY A 218 27.35 11.17 -9.75
CA GLY A 218 26.80 12.51 -9.62
C GLY A 218 27.30 13.50 -10.67
N ALA A 219 27.87 13.04 -11.79
CA ALA A 219 28.23 13.91 -12.90
C ALA A 219 27.04 14.16 -13.84
N LEU A 220 26.65 15.43 -13.95
CA LEU A 220 25.65 15.95 -14.90
C LEU A 220 26.36 16.54 -16.11
N PHE A 221 26.02 16.06 -17.30
CA PHE A 221 26.50 16.59 -18.58
C PHE A 221 25.33 17.16 -19.39
N THR A 222 25.53 18.36 -19.93
CA THR A 222 24.65 18.99 -20.92
C THR A 222 25.26 18.85 -22.30
N TRP A 223 24.61 18.06 -23.16
CA TRP A 223 24.99 17.87 -24.55
C TRP A 223 24.15 18.77 -25.46
N VAL A 224 24.78 19.43 -26.43
CA VAL A 224 24.11 20.24 -27.44
C VAL A 224 24.55 19.78 -28.82
N PHE A 225 23.60 19.62 -29.74
CA PHE A 225 23.89 19.29 -31.13
C PHE A 225 24.36 20.55 -31.88
N GLN A 226 25.58 20.56 -32.42
CA GLN A 226 26.18 21.74 -33.04
C GLN A 226 26.97 21.37 -34.30
N GLN A 227 27.00 22.29 -35.27
CA GLN A 227 27.88 22.18 -36.42
C GLN A 227 29.34 22.27 -35.97
N ALA A 228 30.21 21.41 -36.49
CA ALA A 228 31.65 21.56 -36.30
C ALA A 228 32.15 22.75 -37.15
N SER A 229 32.60 23.81 -36.49
CA SER A 229 33.25 24.94 -37.14
C SER A 229 34.64 24.53 -37.63
N ALA A 230 35.05 25.01 -38.81
CA ALA A 230 36.26 24.58 -39.52
C ALA A 230 37.60 25.06 -38.90
N ILE A 231 37.59 25.53 -37.65
CA ILE A 231 38.73 26.20 -36.99
C ILE A 231 39.64 25.18 -36.24
N GLU A 232 39.12 23.98 -35.94
CA GLU A 232 39.81 22.99 -35.09
C GLU A 232 41.09 22.38 -35.67
N HIS A 233 41.37 22.54 -36.98
CA HIS A 233 42.59 22.03 -37.62
C HIS A 233 43.90 22.71 -37.19
N MET A 234 43.85 23.86 -36.49
CA MET A 234 45.04 24.54 -35.96
C MET A 234 45.39 24.14 -34.51
N ALA A 235 44.45 23.57 -33.76
CA ALA A 235 44.59 23.37 -32.31
C ALA A 235 45.46 22.18 -31.90
N SER A 236 45.74 21.24 -32.82
CA SER A 236 46.49 20.01 -32.53
C SER A 236 48.03 20.16 -32.55
N HIS A 237 48.56 21.37 -32.73
CA HIS A 237 50.01 21.61 -32.87
C HIS A 237 50.65 22.51 -31.80
N GLN A 238 49.93 22.92 -30.76
CA GLN A 238 50.49 23.66 -29.62
C GLN A 238 50.28 22.87 -28.31
N GLY A 239 51.18 21.91 -28.04
CA GLY A 239 51.04 21.01 -26.89
C GLY A 239 52.29 20.24 -26.43
N GLN A 240 53.49 20.52 -26.95
CA GLN A 240 54.74 19.91 -26.48
C GLN A 240 55.89 20.93 -26.52
N SER A 241 56.32 21.42 -25.35
CA SER A 241 57.46 22.35 -25.25
C SER A 241 58.13 22.37 -23.86
N SER A 242 58.46 21.21 -23.27
CA SER A 242 59.35 21.15 -22.09
C SER A 242 59.91 19.74 -21.78
N THR A 243 61.02 19.37 -22.41
CA THR A 243 62.26 18.88 -21.76
C THR A 243 63.29 18.56 -22.84
N ALA A 244 64.57 18.87 -22.58
CA ALA A 244 65.69 18.50 -23.43
C ALA A 244 66.53 17.44 -22.71
N GLY A 245 66.83 16.35 -23.41
CA GLY A 245 67.79 15.32 -23.05
C GLY A 245 68.37 14.78 -24.36
N ALA A 246 69.69 14.67 -24.46
CA ALA A 246 70.38 14.51 -25.75
C ALA A 246 70.96 13.11 -25.93
N GLU A 247 70.94 12.61 -27.17
CA GLU A 247 71.78 11.58 -27.84
C GLU A 247 71.02 11.09 -29.09
N ALA A 248 71.62 10.64 -30.21
CA ALA A 248 72.85 11.01 -30.89
C ALA A 248 72.79 10.50 -32.36
N GLU A 249 73.32 11.26 -33.31
CA GLU A 249 73.87 10.87 -34.64
C GLU A 249 73.15 9.86 -35.60
N LEU A 250 72.49 10.43 -36.62
CA LEU A 250 72.75 10.24 -38.08
C LEU A 250 72.44 8.88 -38.81
N PRO A 251 72.35 8.86 -40.17
CA PRO A 251 71.38 8.00 -40.88
C PRO A 251 71.91 7.17 -42.09
N ASN A 252 70.98 6.73 -42.95
CA ASN A 252 71.12 5.98 -44.23
C ASN A 252 71.34 4.46 -44.04
N SER A 253 70.82 3.57 -44.89
CA SER A 253 70.73 3.65 -46.36
C SER A 253 69.66 2.71 -46.97
N GLN A 254 69.59 2.67 -48.32
CA GLN A 254 68.61 1.91 -49.12
C GLN A 254 69.02 0.43 -49.30
N ALA A 255 68.04 -0.46 -49.50
CA ALA A 255 68.20 -1.73 -50.24
C ALA A 255 66.84 -2.22 -50.78
N GLU A 256 66.86 -3.00 -51.86
CA GLU A 256 65.69 -3.43 -52.64
C GLU A 256 65.60 -4.97 -52.78
N PHE A 257 64.38 -5.53 -52.63
CA PHE A 257 63.84 -6.73 -53.34
C PHE A 257 64.60 -8.10 -53.29
N PRO A 258 64.01 -9.22 -53.78
CA PRO A 258 62.60 -9.65 -53.85
C PRO A 258 62.33 -11.13 -53.38
N ASP A 259 61.09 -11.59 -53.59
CA ASP A 259 60.64 -12.96 -53.93
C ASP A 259 60.81 -14.19 -53.00
N SER A 260 59.67 -14.86 -52.75
CA SER A 260 59.41 -16.21 -53.31
C SER A 260 57.92 -16.61 -53.17
N SER A 261 57.46 -17.57 -53.99
CA SER A 261 56.03 -17.80 -54.28
C SER A 261 55.52 -19.22 -53.99
N ALA A 262 54.25 -19.35 -53.57
CA ALA A 262 53.46 -20.59 -53.62
C ALA A 262 51.97 -20.27 -53.90
N SER A 263 51.17 -21.22 -54.41
CA SER A 263 49.96 -20.88 -55.21
C SER A 263 48.73 -21.79 -55.09
N ARG A 264 47.53 -21.15 -55.06
CA ARG A 264 46.20 -21.64 -55.54
C ARG A 264 45.54 -22.84 -54.79
N PRO A 265 44.22 -23.12 -54.97
CA PRO A 265 43.08 -22.22 -55.27
C PRO A 265 41.81 -22.47 -54.38
N ALA A 266 40.72 -21.78 -54.71
CA ALA A 266 39.42 -21.67 -54.00
C ALA A 266 38.50 -22.91 -53.93
N ALA A 267 37.54 -22.90 -52.97
CA ALA A 267 36.12 -23.28 -53.19
C ALA A 267 35.12 -22.83 -52.06
N THR A 268 34.07 -22.12 -52.47
CA THR A 268 32.69 -21.96 -51.92
C THR A 268 32.25 -22.40 -50.50
N GLN A 269 31.53 -21.50 -49.81
CA GLN A 269 30.16 -21.71 -49.25
C GLN A 269 29.47 -20.33 -49.06
N THR A 270 28.75 -19.80 -50.07
CA THR A 270 27.27 -19.83 -50.19
C THR A 270 26.48 -19.13 -49.08
N PHE A 271 26.09 -17.86 -49.31
CA PHE A 271 24.94 -17.24 -48.64
C PHE A 271 23.64 -17.67 -49.36
N PHE A 272 22.59 -17.95 -48.61
CA PHE A 272 21.22 -18.05 -49.15
C PHE A 272 20.63 -16.65 -49.32
N VAL A 273 19.90 -16.45 -50.41
CA VAL A 273 19.12 -15.23 -50.69
C VAL A 273 17.65 -15.64 -50.79
N ASP A 274 16.81 -15.09 -49.92
CA ASP A 274 15.35 -15.19 -50.03
C ASP A 274 14.74 -13.87 -50.55
N PRO A 275 13.60 -13.91 -51.27
CA PRO A 275 13.25 -12.83 -52.20
C PRO A 275 12.04 -12.00 -51.75
N TRP A 276 12.23 -10.68 -51.57
CA TRP A 276 11.10 -9.77 -51.27
C TRP A 276 11.13 -8.39 -51.96
N ASP A 277 12.22 -7.99 -52.63
CA ASP A 277 12.41 -6.64 -53.19
C ASP A 277 11.64 -6.35 -54.51
N SER A 278 10.43 -6.90 -54.68
CA SER A 278 9.67 -6.81 -55.94
C SER A 278 8.18 -6.47 -55.81
N LEU A 279 7.73 -5.84 -54.71
CA LEU A 279 6.30 -5.49 -54.54
C LEU A 279 5.97 -4.15 -53.84
N LYS A 280 6.78 -3.10 -53.99
CA LYS A 280 6.44 -1.73 -53.53
C LYS A 280 6.57 -0.59 -54.55
N ALA A 281 6.49 -0.90 -55.85
CA ALA A 281 6.42 0.10 -56.92
C ALA A 281 5.00 0.69 -57.17
N ARG A 282 3.98 0.33 -56.37
CA ARG A 282 2.58 0.78 -56.54
C ARG A 282 1.85 1.00 -55.21
N ALA A 283 2.18 2.09 -54.50
CA ALA A 283 1.38 2.58 -53.35
C ALA A 283 1.64 4.07 -52.97
N CYS A 284 1.98 4.94 -53.93
CA CYS A 284 2.03 6.40 -53.72
C CYS A 284 1.91 7.11 -55.09
N ALA A 285 0.67 7.39 -55.52
CA ALA A 285 0.39 8.00 -56.82
C ALA A 285 -0.94 8.79 -56.79
N VAL A 286 -1.00 9.82 -55.94
CA VAL A 286 -2.05 10.85 -55.96
C VAL A 286 -1.37 12.22 -55.79
N GLU A 287 -1.74 13.16 -56.66
CA GLU A 287 -1.50 14.61 -56.60
C GLU A 287 -0.05 15.11 -56.35
N ALA A 288 0.65 15.38 -57.46
CA ALA A 288 1.77 16.31 -57.47
C ALA A 288 1.25 17.76 -57.54
N GLY A 289 1.64 18.63 -56.59
CA GLY A 289 1.08 19.99 -56.51
C GLY A 289 1.79 21.02 -55.63
N ALA A 290 3.01 20.78 -55.14
CA ALA A 290 3.76 21.76 -54.35
C ALA A 290 5.30 21.57 -54.50
N PRO A 291 6.10 22.65 -54.39
CA PRO A 291 7.56 22.55 -54.39
C PRO A 291 8.05 21.97 -53.06
N ALA A 292 8.34 20.67 -53.05
CA ALA A 292 8.73 19.91 -51.85
C ALA A 292 10.19 20.21 -51.40
N ALA A 293 10.43 21.42 -50.91
CA ALA A 293 11.56 21.73 -50.03
C ALA A 293 11.33 21.12 -48.63
N ALA A 294 11.09 19.81 -48.57
CA ALA A 294 10.89 19.05 -47.35
C ALA A 294 12.25 18.84 -46.67
N CYS A 295 12.69 19.83 -45.90
CA CYS A 295 13.95 19.80 -45.17
C CYS A 295 14.08 18.51 -44.36
N HIS A 296 15.21 17.79 -44.52
CA HIS A 296 15.51 16.62 -43.70
C HIS A 296 15.50 17.03 -42.21
N PRO A 297 14.79 16.31 -41.32
CA PRO A 297 14.74 16.64 -39.89
C PRO A 297 16.09 16.56 -39.16
N TRP A 298 17.10 15.99 -39.81
CA TRP A 298 18.46 15.89 -39.31
C TRP A 298 19.41 16.70 -40.21
N PRO A 299 20.12 17.72 -39.68
CA PRO A 299 21.17 18.40 -40.41
C PRO A 299 22.25 17.44 -40.92
N GLY A 300 22.72 17.67 -42.15
CA GLY A 300 23.67 16.80 -42.85
C GLY A 300 25.09 16.80 -42.30
N ALA A 301 26.00 16.23 -43.09
CA ALA A 301 27.41 16.03 -42.72
C ALA A 301 28.07 17.31 -42.16
N GLY A 302 28.55 17.23 -40.91
CA GLY A 302 29.20 18.33 -40.19
C GLY A 302 28.62 18.60 -38.81
N TRP A 303 27.39 18.15 -38.51
CA TRP A 303 26.79 18.32 -37.18
C TRP A 303 27.08 17.14 -36.24
N ARG A 304 27.43 17.45 -34.97
CA ARG A 304 27.68 16.46 -33.91
C ARG A 304 27.19 16.97 -32.56
N PHE A 305 26.82 16.05 -31.67
CA PHE A 305 26.67 16.40 -30.25
C PHE A 305 28.04 16.77 -29.66
N ARG A 306 28.06 17.82 -28.85
CA ARG A 306 29.21 18.27 -28.05
C ARG A 306 28.76 18.42 -26.59
N CYS A 307 29.64 18.09 -25.64
CA CYS A 307 29.43 18.45 -24.24
C CYS A 307 29.62 19.97 -24.11
N ALA A 308 28.55 20.68 -23.75
CA ALA A 308 28.57 22.14 -23.54
C ALA A 308 28.89 22.51 -22.09
N ASN A 309 28.48 21.67 -21.12
CA ASN A 309 28.75 21.87 -19.70
C ASN A 309 28.85 20.53 -18.97
N LYS A 310 29.74 20.42 -17.99
CA LYS A 310 29.84 19.32 -17.02
C LYS A 310 29.82 19.90 -15.60
N LYS A 311 28.90 19.43 -14.77
CA LYS A 311 28.79 19.80 -13.35
C LYS A 311 28.70 18.54 -12.50
N ASN A 312 29.38 18.51 -11.36
CA ASN A 312 29.27 17.40 -10.41
C ASN A 312 28.49 17.85 -9.17
N PHE A 313 27.53 17.03 -8.72
CA PHE A 313 26.86 17.20 -7.44
C PHE A 313 27.85 16.94 -6.29
N GLN A 314 27.86 17.80 -5.26
CA GLN A 314 28.96 17.85 -4.28
C GLN A 314 28.74 16.92 -3.06
N GLN A 315 28.16 15.74 -3.29
CA GLN A 315 27.83 14.79 -2.24
C GLN A 315 28.96 13.78 -2.01
N ARG A 316 29.61 13.87 -0.85
CA ARG A 316 30.75 13.00 -0.50
C ARG A 316 30.26 11.65 0.02
N GLY A 317 30.60 10.57 -0.70
CA GLY A 317 30.34 9.19 -0.25
C GLY A 317 28.90 8.72 -0.41
N ALA A 318 28.08 9.42 -1.20
CA ALA A 318 26.75 8.97 -1.59
C ALA A 318 26.68 8.86 -3.12
N ARG A 319 26.23 7.71 -3.64
CA ARG A 319 26.07 7.49 -5.08
C ARG A 319 24.65 7.86 -5.51
N LEU A 320 24.50 8.23 -6.78
CA LEU A 320 23.21 8.62 -7.36
C LEU A 320 22.42 7.37 -7.75
N THR A 321 21.21 7.23 -7.23
CA THR A 321 20.37 6.03 -7.34
C THR A 321 19.22 6.19 -8.32
N ALA A 322 18.63 7.37 -8.41
CA ALA A 322 17.54 7.70 -9.33
C ALA A 322 17.56 9.19 -9.69
N ALA A 323 17.04 9.52 -10.87
CA ALA A 323 16.80 10.89 -11.32
C ALA A 323 15.58 10.92 -12.25
N ASP A 324 14.89 12.05 -12.31
CA ASP A 324 13.83 12.31 -13.30
C ASP A 324 13.82 13.81 -13.66
N PHE A 325 13.27 14.17 -14.84
CA PHE A 325 13.36 15.52 -15.39
C PHE A 325 12.03 16.01 -15.96
N HIS A 326 11.47 17.06 -15.35
CA HIS A 326 10.27 17.68 -15.88
C HIS A 326 10.59 18.69 -16.98
N ARG A 327 10.28 18.32 -18.22
CA ARG A 327 10.58 19.09 -19.43
C ARG A 327 9.85 20.43 -19.51
N GLY A 328 8.69 20.56 -18.86
CA GLY A 328 7.87 21.78 -18.90
C GLY A 328 8.46 22.93 -18.07
N THR A 329 8.91 22.64 -16.85
CA THR A 329 9.56 23.63 -15.95
C THR A 329 11.08 23.65 -16.09
N GLY A 330 11.68 22.63 -16.71
CA GLY A 330 13.13 22.48 -16.82
C GLY A 330 13.80 22.06 -15.52
N ILE A 331 13.09 21.42 -14.59
CA ILE A 331 13.63 21.01 -13.29
C ILE A 331 14.07 19.54 -13.35
N LEU A 332 15.29 19.27 -12.89
CA LEU A 332 15.86 17.95 -12.68
C LEU A 332 15.79 17.60 -11.18
N VAL A 333 15.30 16.42 -10.85
CA VAL A 333 15.41 15.83 -9.50
C VAL A 333 16.49 14.77 -9.52
N VAL A 334 17.28 14.74 -8.46
CA VAL A 334 18.34 13.76 -8.21
C VAL A 334 18.16 13.16 -6.82
N ALA A 335 18.32 11.85 -6.70
CA ALA A 335 18.22 11.11 -5.45
C ALA A 335 19.45 10.22 -5.20
N PHE A 336 19.83 10.07 -3.93
CA PHE A 336 21.10 9.45 -3.52
C PHE A 336 20.94 8.23 -2.58
N SER A 337 21.98 7.38 -2.54
CA SER A 337 22.06 6.19 -1.67
C SER A 337 22.05 6.51 -0.16
N SER A 338 22.26 7.77 0.21
CA SER A 338 22.19 8.32 1.58
C SER A 338 20.79 8.71 2.07
N GLY A 339 19.77 8.72 1.19
CA GLY A 339 18.42 9.20 1.53
C GLY A 339 18.21 10.72 1.39
N LEU A 340 19.18 11.41 0.76
CA LEU A 340 19.07 12.79 0.29
C LEU A 340 18.47 12.84 -1.12
N PHE A 341 17.73 13.93 -1.41
CA PHE A 341 17.41 14.35 -2.77
C PHE A 341 17.73 15.83 -2.98
N GLU A 342 17.97 16.20 -4.23
CA GLU A 342 18.34 17.55 -4.67
C GLU A 342 17.51 17.95 -5.90
N LEU A 343 17.15 19.24 -5.98
CA LEU A 343 16.41 19.83 -7.10
C LEU A 343 17.29 20.84 -7.83
N TYR A 344 17.30 20.78 -9.16
CA TYR A 344 18.14 21.60 -10.03
C TYR A 344 17.37 22.24 -11.18
N GLN A 345 17.45 23.56 -11.33
CA GLN A 345 16.95 24.28 -12.50
C GLN A 345 17.93 24.14 -13.67
N MET A 346 17.47 23.55 -14.78
CA MET A 346 18.21 23.43 -16.04
C MET A 346 17.87 24.60 -16.98
N PRO A 347 18.77 24.99 -17.92
CA PRO A 347 20.05 24.35 -18.28
C PRO A 347 21.26 24.72 -17.40
N GLU A 348 21.16 25.73 -16.53
CA GLU A 348 22.28 26.24 -15.72
C GLU A 348 22.69 25.32 -14.54
N ALA A 349 21.84 24.33 -14.23
CA ALA A 349 21.96 23.42 -13.10
C ALA A 349 22.08 24.16 -11.75
N GLN A 350 21.30 25.23 -11.54
CA GLN A 350 21.23 25.93 -10.26
C GLN A 350 20.46 25.07 -9.24
N SER A 351 21.04 24.84 -8.05
CA SER A 351 20.36 24.11 -6.97
C SER A 351 19.21 24.94 -6.40
N ILE A 352 18.00 24.37 -6.38
CA ILE A 352 16.79 24.95 -5.78
C ILE A 352 16.69 24.53 -4.30
N GLN A 353 16.71 23.21 -4.04
CA GLN A 353 16.53 22.60 -2.72
C GLN A 353 17.42 21.37 -2.55
N VAL A 354 17.75 21.06 -1.28
CA VAL A 354 18.46 19.85 -0.84
C VAL A 354 17.79 19.37 0.45
N LEU A 355 17.27 18.14 0.48
CA LEU A 355 16.52 17.62 1.64
C LEU A 355 16.79 16.13 1.88
N SER A 356 16.96 15.77 3.16
CA SER A 356 17.05 14.37 3.60
C SER A 356 15.68 13.87 4.05
N VAL A 357 15.22 12.77 3.43
CA VAL A 357 13.93 12.13 3.69
C VAL A 357 14.10 10.94 4.65
N SER A 358 15.11 10.13 4.34
CA SER A 358 15.42 8.83 4.92
C SER A 358 16.90 8.77 5.31
N ARG A 359 17.29 7.74 6.07
CA ARG A 359 18.70 7.38 6.33
C ARG A 359 19.19 6.26 5.39
N GLU A 360 18.35 5.88 4.44
CA GLU A 360 18.52 4.76 3.53
C GLU A 360 18.19 5.22 2.11
N ALA A 361 18.79 4.55 1.13
CA ALA A 361 18.70 4.88 -0.28
C ALA A 361 17.27 5.15 -0.76
N LEU A 362 17.08 6.32 -1.37
CA LEU A 362 15.93 6.54 -2.26
C LEU A 362 16.12 5.66 -3.50
N THR A 363 15.07 4.97 -3.91
CA THR A 363 15.11 3.97 -4.99
C THR A 363 14.40 4.42 -6.26
N SER A 364 13.47 5.36 -6.16
CA SER A 364 12.70 5.87 -7.28
C SER A 364 12.22 7.29 -7.06
N VAL A 365 12.04 8.00 -8.17
CA VAL A 365 11.64 9.41 -8.29
C VAL A 365 10.68 9.51 -9.47
N SER A 366 9.60 10.28 -9.36
CA SER A 366 8.76 10.69 -10.49
C SER A 366 8.25 12.11 -10.26
N PHE A 367 8.34 12.95 -11.29
CA PHE A 367 7.52 14.16 -11.36
C PHE A 367 6.05 13.84 -11.65
N ASN A 368 5.18 14.78 -11.28
CA ASN A 368 3.84 14.92 -11.85
C ASN A 368 3.92 15.49 -13.28
N ALA A 369 2.90 15.25 -14.11
CA ALA A 369 2.77 15.79 -15.48
C ALA A 369 2.78 17.32 -15.56
N GLU A 370 2.46 18.02 -14.46
CA GLU A 370 2.52 19.49 -14.35
C GLU A 370 3.85 20.00 -13.77
N GLY A 371 4.62 19.13 -13.11
CA GLY A 371 5.93 19.43 -12.52
C GLY A 371 5.95 19.90 -11.05
N ASP A 372 4.78 20.08 -10.41
CA ASP A 372 4.71 20.71 -9.07
C ASP A 372 4.80 19.73 -7.89
N TRP A 373 4.44 18.47 -8.11
CA TRP A 373 4.57 17.40 -7.13
C TRP A 373 5.65 16.39 -7.51
N LEU A 374 6.30 15.84 -6.48
CA LEU A 374 7.39 14.87 -6.58
C LEU A 374 7.08 13.63 -5.75
N ALA A 375 6.95 12.47 -6.40
CA ALA A 375 6.85 11.20 -5.72
C ALA A 375 8.26 10.63 -5.47
N LEU A 376 8.58 10.27 -4.22
CA LEU A 376 9.83 9.61 -3.84
C LEU A 376 9.55 8.29 -3.13
N GLY A 377 10.26 7.23 -3.50
CA GLY A 377 10.12 5.89 -2.94
C GLY A 377 11.42 5.36 -2.33
N CYS A 378 11.39 4.91 -1.08
CA CYS A 378 12.48 4.18 -0.43
C CYS A 378 12.02 2.74 -0.16
N ALA A 379 12.53 1.79 -0.95
CA ALA A 379 12.06 0.41 -0.94
C ALA A 379 12.38 -0.29 0.39
N CYS A 380 13.61 -0.11 0.89
CA CYS A 380 14.09 -0.73 2.12
C CYS A 380 13.20 -0.37 3.33
N LEU A 381 12.88 0.92 3.54
CA LEU A 381 12.03 1.34 4.66
C LEU A 381 10.52 1.14 4.41
N GLY A 382 10.10 0.68 3.23
CA GLY A 382 8.70 0.65 2.81
C GLY A 382 8.04 2.04 2.85
N GLN A 383 8.80 3.08 2.49
CA GLN A 383 8.37 4.49 2.56
C GLN A 383 7.98 5.02 1.18
N LEU A 384 6.86 5.74 1.14
CA LEU A 384 6.33 6.45 -0.02
C LEU A 384 5.93 7.87 0.41
N LEU A 385 6.30 8.87 -0.37
CA LEU A 385 5.89 10.26 -0.14
C LEU A 385 5.56 10.99 -1.43
N VAL A 386 4.79 12.07 -1.29
CA VAL A 386 4.62 13.12 -2.29
C VAL A 386 4.99 14.45 -1.66
N TRP A 387 5.92 15.16 -2.30
CA TRP A 387 6.45 16.46 -1.87
C TRP A 387 6.04 17.55 -2.87
N GLU A 388 5.47 18.64 -2.38
CA GLU A 388 5.25 19.85 -3.15
C GLU A 388 6.45 20.78 -2.94
N TRP A 389 7.31 20.88 -3.95
CA TRP A 389 8.59 21.60 -3.81
C TRP A 389 8.40 23.11 -3.73
N ARG A 390 7.31 23.67 -4.27
CA ARG A 390 7.01 25.10 -4.22
C ARG A 390 6.62 25.59 -2.82
N SER A 391 5.95 24.75 -2.02
CA SER A 391 5.48 25.08 -0.68
C SER A 391 6.36 24.52 0.44
N GLU A 392 7.30 23.62 0.11
CA GLU A 392 8.11 22.84 1.04
C GLU A 392 7.25 21.98 2.00
N THR A 393 6.19 21.37 1.47
CA THR A 393 5.28 20.51 2.24
C THR A 393 5.15 19.08 1.70
N TYR A 394 4.83 18.15 2.60
CA TYR A 394 4.46 16.79 2.25
C TYR A 394 2.95 16.72 1.98
N VAL A 395 2.57 16.50 0.72
CA VAL A 395 1.18 16.16 0.32
C VAL A 395 0.82 14.77 0.86
N LEU A 396 1.77 13.83 0.81
CA LEU A 396 1.63 12.49 1.34
C LEU A 396 2.94 12.05 2.02
N ARG A 397 2.83 11.38 3.17
CA ARG A 397 3.97 10.68 3.82
C ARG A 397 3.46 9.40 4.46
N GLN A 398 3.73 8.26 3.82
CA GLN A 398 3.28 6.94 4.24
C GLN A 398 4.46 5.99 4.46
N GLN A 399 4.35 5.10 5.44
CA GLN A 399 5.34 4.05 5.68
C GLN A 399 4.65 2.75 6.10
N GLY A 400 5.02 1.65 5.45
CA GLY A 400 4.57 0.30 5.81
C GLY A 400 5.18 -0.23 7.10
N HIS A 401 4.86 -1.47 7.48
CA HIS A 401 5.78 -2.22 8.33
C HIS A 401 6.95 -2.71 7.47
N PHE A 402 8.19 -2.63 8.00
CA PHE A 402 9.39 -3.09 7.28
C PHE A 402 9.53 -4.60 7.36
N TYR A 403 9.45 -5.14 8.58
CA TYR A 403 9.34 -6.56 8.83
C TYR A 403 7.88 -7.01 8.78
N ASP A 404 7.65 -8.32 8.92
CA ASP A 404 6.32 -8.92 8.91
C ASP A 404 5.35 -8.25 9.93
N VAL A 405 4.07 -8.17 9.54
CA VAL A 405 2.99 -7.80 10.46
C VAL A 405 2.74 -8.96 11.41
N SER A 406 2.83 -8.71 12.72
CA SER A 406 2.75 -9.73 13.75
C SER A 406 1.32 -10.02 14.18
N VAL A 407 0.53 -8.97 14.38
CA VAL A 407 -0.86 -9.02 14.86
C VAL A 407 -1.68 -7.92 14.20
N ALA A 408 -2.97 -8.17 13.97
CA ALA A 408 -3.92 -7.18 13.47
C ALA A 408 -5.29 -7.35 14.16
N ALA A 409 -5.94 -6.24 14.49
CA ALA A 409 -7.30 -6.22 15.02
C ALA A 409 -8.09 -5.01 14.52
N PHE A 410 -9.34 -5.23 14.10
CA PHE A 410 -10.28 -4.16 13.76
C PHE A 410 -10.71 -3.38 15.01
N SER A 411 -10.97 -2.08 14.86
CA SER A 411 -11.71 -1.30 15.86
C SER A 411 -13.15 -1.82 16.01
N PRO A 412 -13.78 -1.69 17.20
CA PRO A 412 -15.15 -2.16 17.44
C PRO A 412 -16.24 -1.58 16.50
N ASP A 413 -15.96 -0.45 15.85
CA ASP A 413 -16.82 0.18 14.83
C ASP A 413 -16.54 -0.27 13.39
N GLY A 414 -15.47 -1.05 13.15
CA GLY A 414 -15.06 -1.49 11.82
C GLY A 414 -14.50 -0.39 10.91
N ALA A 415 -14.10 0.78 11.45
CA ALA A 415 -13.56 1.89 10.65
C ALA A 415 -12.03 1.85 10.45
N THR A 416 -11.31 1.28 11.41
CA THR A 416 -9.84 1.23 11.42
C THR A 416 -9.31 -0.16 11.76
N ILE A 417 -8.06 -0.42 11.42
CA ILE A 417 -7.33 -1.64 11.81
C ILE A 417 -6.04 -1.21 12.50
N ALA A 418 -5.83 -1.72 13.71
CA ALA A 418 -4.57 -1.57 14.42
C ALA A 418 -3.67 -2.79 14.13
N THR A 419 -2.43 -2.54 13.74
CA THR A 419 -1.43 -3.58 13.46
C THR A 419 -0.21 -3.43 14.36
N GLY A 420 0.28 -4.56 14.88
CA GLY A 420 1.64 -4.67 15.42
C GLY A 420 2.57 -5.28 14.37
N GLY A 421 3.86 -4.97 14.45
CA GLY A 421 4.88 -5.59 13.62
C GLY A 421 6.11 -6.04 14.41
N ASP A 422 6.94 -6.87 13.77
CA ASP A 422 8.28 -7.21 14.27
C ASP A 422 9.21 -5.97 14.31
N ASP A 423 8.81 -4.84 13.69
CA ASP A 423 9.52 -3.55 13.68
C ASP A 423 9.28 -2.68 14.94
N ALA A 424 8.75 -3.28 16.00
CA ALA A 424 8.47 -2.66 17.31
C ALA A 424 7.50 -1.45 17.27
N LYS A 425 6.66 -1.37 16.23
CA LYS A 425 5.67 -0.29 16.05
C LYS A 425 4.24 -0.83 16.08
N VAL A 426 3.34 0.00 16.59
CA VAL A 426 1.89 -0.14 16.41
C VAL A 426 1.45 0.90 15.40
N LYS A 427 0.63 0.52 14.41
CA LYS A 427 0.11 1.41 13.37
C LYS A 427 -1.39 1.32 13.26
N LEU A 428 -2.04 2.46 12.99
CA LEU A 428 -3.48 2.56 12.80
C LEU A 428 -3.78 2.88 11.35
N TRP A 429 -4.46 1.98 10.67
CA TRP A 429 -4.84 2.09 9.27
C TRP A 429 -6.33 2.43 9.16
N SER A 430 -6.65 3.49 8.42
CA SER A 430 -8.01 3.77 7.99
C SER A 430 -8.38 2.82 6.86
N ILE A 431 -9.54 2.16 6.94
CA ILE A 431 -9.99 1.25 5.88
C ILE A 431 -10.47 2.04 4.65
N ALA A 432 -11.14 3.17 4.86
CA ALA A 432 -11.73 3.98 3.79
C ALA A 432 -10.70 4.72 2.93
N SER A 433 -9.58 5.16 3.54
CA SER A 433 -8.47 5.80 2.80
C SER A 433 -7.28 4.87 2.54
N GLY A 434 -7.20 3.73 3.23
CA GLY A 434 -6.07 2.78 3.17
C GLY A 434 -4.76 3.28 3.81
N PHE A 435 -4.72 4.52 4.29
CA PHE A 435 -3.53 5.15 4.85
C PHE A 435 -3.32 4.84 6.34
N CYS A 436 -2.04 4.82 6.75
CA CYS A 436 -1.66 4.92 8.15
C CYS A 436 -1.97 6.33 8.66
N GLN A 437 -2.88 6.44 9.63
CA GLN A 437 -3.19 7.68 10.33
C GLN A 437 -2.13 7.99 11.39
N VAL A 438 -1.75 6.99 12.21
CA VAL A 438 -0.83 7.17 13.34
C VAL A 438 0.09 5.96 13.48
N THR A 439 1.36 6.24 13.83
CA THR A 439 2.37 5.24 14.20
C THR A 439 2.84 5.52 15.63
N PHE A 440 2.75 4.51 16.50
CA PHE A 440 3.34 4.52 17.84
C PHE A 440 4.64 3.71 17.85
N SER A 441 5.71 4.28 18.39
CA SER A 441 7.06 3.69 18.37
C SER A 441 7.77 3.76 19.73
N GLN A 442 7.05 3.40 20.81
CA GLN A 442 7.63 3.34 22.17
C GLN A 442 7.96 1.91 22.62
N HIS A 443 7.53 0.88 21.88
CA HIS A 443 8.02 -0.48 22.10
C HIS A 443 9.46 -0.59 21.59
N THR A 444 10.28 -1.38 22.28
CA THR A 444 11.69 -1.61 21.94
C THR A 444 11.94 -2.96 21.28
N ALA A 445 10.96 -3.86 21.33
CA ALA A 445 10.98 -5.21 20.76
C ALA A 445 9.68 -5.48 19.97
N PRO A 446 9.57 -6.59 19.22
CA PRO A 446 8.36 -6.96 18.49
C PRO A 446 7.07 -6.83 19.31
N VAL A 447 6.03 -6.28 18.70
CA VAL A 447 4.66 -6.29 19.25
C VAL A 447 4.08 -7.68 18.98
N THR A 448 3.46 -8.32 19.96
CA THR A 448 3.03 -9.74 19.87
C THR A 448 1.52 -9.89 19.88
N GLY A 449 0.84 -9.17 20.77
CA GLY A 449 -0.62 -9.14 20.88
C GLY A 449 -1.16 -7.71 20.88
N LEU A 450 -2.38 -7.53 20.38
CA LEU A 450 -3.05 -6.24 20.28
C LEU A 450 -4.55 -6.44 20.51
N ALA A 451 -5.13 -5.63 21.38
CA ALA A 451 -6.54 -5.69 21.75
C ALA A 451 -7.15 -4.27 21.77
N TRP A 452 -8.39 -4.14 21.30
CA TRP A 452 -9.13 -2.87 21.35
C TRP A 452 -9.95 -2.77 22.62
N LEU A 453 -10.06 -1.56 23.18
CA LEU A 453 -11.01 -1.29 24.24
C LEU A 453 -12.42 -1.04 23.63
N PRO A 454 -13.52 -1.50 24.26
CA PRO A 454 -14.85 -1.57 23.64
C PRO A 454 -15.41 -0.25 23.08
N GLU A 455 -15.01 0.89 23.64
CA GLU A 455 -15.42 2.21 23.16
C GLU A 455 -14.71 2.69 21.89
N ALA A 456 -13.76 1.92 21.33
CA ALA A 456 -12.85 2.30 20.23
C ALA A 456 -11.93 3.52 20.50
N LYS A 457 -12.06 4.20 21.63
CA LYS A 457 -11.24 5.37 22.03
C LYS A 457 -9.78 5.02 22.35
N ALA A 458 -9.46 3.74 22.55
CA ALA A 458 -8.13 3.30 22.97
C ALA A 458 -7.78 1.86 22.52
N VAL A 459 -6.48 1.62 22.38
CA VAL A 459 -5.87 0.34 21.96
C VAL A 459 -4.87 -0.10 23.02
N ALA A 460 -4.79 -1.40 23.32
CA ALA A 460 -3.72 -1.98 24.13
C ALA A 460 -2.82 -2.87 23.26
N SER A 461 -1.51 -2.83 23.48
CA SER A 461 -0.52 -3.67 22.78
C SER A 461 0.48 -4.28 23.77
N CYS A 462 0.77 -5.58 23.63
CA CYS A 462 1.82 -6.27 24.38
C CYS A 462 3.02 -6.60 23.48
N SER A 463 4.18 -6.85 24.10
CA SER A 463 5.45 -7.03 23.40
C SER A 463 6.40 -7.93 24.16
N LEU A 464 7.40 -8.46 23.45
CA LEU A 464 8.58 -9.12 24.02
C LEU A 464 9.47 -8.17 24.85
N ASP A 465 9.20 -6.85 24.86
CA ASP A 465 9.87 -5.90 25.75
C ASP A 465 9.40 -5.98 27.22
N GLY A 466 8.45 -6.87 27.51
CA GLY A 466 7.91 -7.10 28.85
C GLY A 466 7.00 -5.99 29.36
N THR A 467 6.43 -5.20 28.44
CA THR A 467 5.45 -4.17 28.75
C THR A 467 4.17 -4.35 27.94
N ILE A 468 3.06 -3.88 28.52
CA ILE A 468 1.80 -3.66 27.80
C ILE A 468 1.55 -2.15 27.80
N ARG A 469 1.27 -1.56 26.65
CA ARG A 469 1.01 -0.13 26.50
C ARG A 469 -0.43 0.11 26.05
N ALA A 470 -1.13 0.99 26.74
CA ALA A 470 -2.46 1.47 26.39
C ALA A 470 -2.37 2.87 25.76
N TRP A 471 -2.92 2.99 24.56
CA TRP A 471 -2.85 4.14 23.68
C TRP A 471 -4.20 4.84 23.63
N ASP A 472 -4.23 6.12 24.01
CA ASP A 472 -5.37 7.03 23.89
C ASP A 472 -5.42 7.55 22.46
N LEU A 473 -6.50 7.26 21.71
CA LEU A 473 -6.64 7.66 20.31
C LEU A 473 -7.23 9.06 20.13
N VAL A 474 -7.74 9.69 21.20
CA VAL A 474 -8.19 11.09 21.16
C VAL A 474 -6.99 12.03 21.33
N ARG A 475 -5.94 11.59 22.03
CA ARG A 475 -4.74 12.40 22.34
C ARG A 475 -3.43 11.79 21.82
N TYR A 476 -3.50 10.71 21.06
CA TYR A 476 -2.39 9.95 20.45
C TYR A 476 -1.18 9.74 21.37
N ARG A 477 -1.44 9.29 22.60
CA ARG A 477 -0.41 9.07 23.63
C ARG A 477 -0.60 7.73 24.35
N ASN A 478 0.51 7.16 24.78
CA ASN A 478 0.50 6.16 25.84
C ASN A 478 -0.01 6.82 27.14
N PHE A 479 -1.04 6.23 27.77
CA PHE A 479 -1.59 6.71 29.04
C PHE A 479 -1.43 5.69 30.18
N ARG A 480 -1.17 4.42 29.87
CA ARG A 480 -0.76 3.38 30.82
C ARG A 480 0.32 2.51 30.18
N THR A 481 1.47 2.40 30.84
CA THR A 481 2.38 1.27 30.64
C THR A 481 2.20 0.34 31.84
N LEU A 482 1.84 -0.91 31.57
CA LEU A 482 1.63 -1.96 32.56
C LEU A 482 2.82 -2.90 32.50
N THR A 483 3.31 -3.28 33.68
CA THR A 483 4.44 -4.20 33.87
C THR A 483 4.15 -5.14 35.02
N THR A 484 4.81 -6.29 35.02
CA THR A 484 4.90 -7.24 36.14
C THR A 484 6.04 -6.83 37.10
N PRO A 485 6.08 -7.34 38.35
CA PRO A 485 7.18 -7.08 39.29
C PRO A 485 8.52 -7.67 38.84
N SER A 486 8.50 -8.83 38.18
CA SER A 486 9.60 -9.41 37.42
C SER A 486 9.38 -9.16 35.92
N PRO A 487 10.43 -8.89 35.12
CA PRO A 487 10.28 -8.82 33.66
C PRO A 487 9.95 -10.22 33.09
N VAL A 488 8.93 -10.29 32.23
CA VAL A 488 8.49 -11.52 31.52
C VAL A 488 8.13 -11.16 30.08
N GLN A 489 8.24 -12.07 29.12
CA GLN A 489 7.83 -11.82 27.73
C GLN A 489 6.36 -12.17 27.50
N PHE A 490 5.60 -11.26 26.90
CA PHE A 490 4.17 -11.47 26.60
C PHE A 490 3.95 -11.99 25.17
N SER A 491 3.13 -13.04 25.03
CA SER A 491 2.72 -13.61 23.74
C SER A 491 1.42 -13.01 23.20
N CYS A 492 0.44 -12.84 24.07
CA CYS A 492 -0.95 -12.59 23.71
C CYS A 492 -1.63 -11.65 24.72
N LEU A 493 -2.73 -11.03 24.30
CA LEU A 493 -3.42 -9.96 25.02
C LEU A 493 -4.92 -10.03 24.75
N ALA A 494 -5.75 -9.84 25.78
CA ALA A 494 -7.20 -9.74 25.65
C ALA A 494 -7.78 -8.65 26.56
N THR A 495 -8.84 -7.98 26.09
CA THR A 495 -9.64 -6.97 26.79
C THR A 495 -10.99 -7.53 27.20
N ASP A 496 -11.49 -7.13 28.36
CA ASP A 496 -12.86 -7.42 28.80
C ASP A 496 -13.92 -6.65 27.97
N PRO A 497 -15.16 -7.16 27.88
CA PRO A 497 -16.26 -6.45 27.20
C PRO A 497 -16.62 -5.07 27.79
N SER A 498 -16.20 -4.77 29.03
CA SER A 498 -16.38 -3.48 29.70
C SER A 498 -15.18 -2.51 29.57
N GLY A 499 -14.01 -2.97 29.14
CA GLY A 499 -12.79 -2.16 29.00
C GLY A 499 -12.12 -1.75 30.32
N GLU A 500 -12.43 -2.41 31.43
CA GLU A 500 -11.83 -2.14 32.74
C GLU A 500 -10.58 -2.98 33.03
N MET A 501 -10.41 -4.10 32.30
CA MET A 501 -9.50 -5.19 32.64
C MET A 501 -8.69 -5.64 31.41
N LEU A 502 -7.37 -5.78 31.59
CA LEU A 502 -6.47 -6.33 30.58
C LEU A 502 -5.86 -7.64 31.10
N CYS A 503 -5.89 -8.68 30.26
CA CYS A 503 -5.24 -9.96 30.54
C CYS A 503 -4.14 -10.22 29.50
N ALA A 504 -2.95 -10.63 29.93
CA ALA A 504 -1.86 -11.02 29.03
C ALA A 504 -1.20 -12.33 29.45
N GLY A 505 -0.88 -13.16 28.44
CA GLY A 505 -0.22 -14.45 28.63
C GLY A 505 1.29 -14.31 28.54
N SER A 506 2.01 -14.97 29.45
CA SER A 506 3.47 -15.03 29.43
C SER A 506 3.99 -16.28 28.73
N LEU A 507 5.11 -16.14 28.01
CA LEU A 507 5.84 -17.27 27.43
C LEU A 507 6.71 -17.96 28.48
N ASP A 508 7.39 -17.19 29.33
CA ASP A 508 8.44 -17.71 30.22
C ASP A 508 7.91 -18.27 31.54
N THR A 509 6.84 -17.68 32.09
CA THR A 509 6.32 -17.99 33.44
C THR A 509 4.97 -18.71 33.44
N PHE A 510 4.40 -19.00 32.26
CA PHE A 510 3.16 -19.77 32.03
C PHE A 510 1.89 -19.21 32.74
N GLN A 511 2.00 -18.01 33.31
CA GLN A 511 0.95 -17.29 34.03
C GLN A 511 0.19 -16.35 33.11
N VAL A 512 -1.08 -16.11 33.45
CA VAL A 512 -1.90 -15.05 32.86
C VAL A 512 -2.04 -13.92 33.87
N PHE A 513 -1.52 -12.76 33.52
CA PHE A 513 -1.51 -11.58 34.38
C PHE A 513 -2.72 -10.70 34.09
N VAL A 514 -3.37 -10.21 35.16
CA VAL A 514 -4.63 -9.46 35.11
C VAL A 514 -4.43 -8.06 35.70
N TRP A 515 -4.63 -7.01 34.91
CA TRP A 515 -4.50 -5.61 35.34
C TRP A 515 -5.81 -4.84 35.21
N SER A 516 -6.03 -3.89 36.12
CA SER A 516 -7.06 -2.85 35.96
C SER A 516 -6.54 -1.71 35.07
N VAL A 517 -7.21 -1.45 33.95
CA VAL A 517 -6.91 -0.36 33.01
C VAL A 517 -6.99 1.00 33.70
N LYS A 518 -8.06 1.21 34.50
CA LYS A 518 -8.32 2.46 35.23
C LYS A 518 -7.20 2.79 36.22
N THR A 519 -6.76 1.83 37.02
CA THR A 519 -5.75 2.08 38.07
C THR A 519 -4.31 1.91 37.58
N GLY A 520 -4.08 1.08 36.57
CA GLY A 520 -2.75 0.65 36.13
C GLY A 520 -2.07 -0.39 37.02
N ARG A 521 -2.79 -0.96 38.01
CA ARG A 521 -2.24 -1.97 38.93
C ARG A 521 -2.49 -3.38 38.39
N LEU A 522 -1.50 -4.26 38.60
CA LEU A 522 -1.71 -5.71 38.57
C LEU A 522 -2.67 -6.05 39.72
N LEU A 523 -3.71 -6.81 39.43
CA LEU A 523 -4.68 -7.31 40.40
C LEU A 523 -4.36 -8.75 40.80
N GLU A 524 -4.13 -9.60 39.80
CA GLU A 524 -3.89 -11.03 40.00
C GLU A 524 -2.91 -11.59 38.95
N ALA A 525 -2.20 -12.65 39.32
CA ALA A 525 -1.40 -13.47 38.43
C ALA A 525 -1.96 -14.90 38.49
N LEU A 526 -2.81 -15.24 37.53
CA LEU A 526 -3.45 -16.55 37.44
C LEU A 526 -2.37 -17.59 37.12
N ALA A 527 -2.24 -18.59 38.00
CA ALA A 527 -1.40 -19.77 37.81
C ALA A 527 -2.03 -20.69 36.76
N ALA A 528 -2.04 -20.22 35.51
CA ALA A 528 -3.00 -20.64 34.52
C ALA A 528 -2.71 -22.03 33.93
N HIS A 529 -1.45 -22.30 33.57
CA HIS A 529 -1.06 -23.47 32.78
C HIS A 529 0.31 -24.03 33.19
N GLU A 530 0.59 -25.27 32.79
CA GLU A 530 1.91 -25.91 32.99
C GLU A 530 2.91 -25.64 31.85
N GLY A 531 2.48 -24.92 30.80
CA GLY A 531 3.30 -24.53 29.66
C GLY A 531 2.91 -23.18 29.06
N PRO A 532 3.67 -22.68 28.05
CA PRO A 532 3.50 -21.35 27.48
C PRO A 532 2.06 -21.04 27.05
N VAL A 533 1.54 -19.89 27.47
CA VAL A 533 0.21 -19.41 27.07
C VAL A 533 0.32 -18.87 25.65
N THR A 534 -0.40 -19.48 24.71
CA THR A 534 -0.37 -19.10 23.29
C THR A 534 -1.42 -18.05 22.94
N SER A 535 -2.61 -18.18 23.54
CA SER A 535 -3.79 -17.43 23.14
C SER A 535 -4.68 -17.09 24.34
N LEU A 536 -5.25 -15.89 24.29
CA LEU A 536 -6.25 -15.39 25.22
C LEU A 536 -7.44 -14.85 24.44
N SER A 537 -8.65 -15.11 24.91
CA SER A 537 -9.87 -14.56 24.32
C SER A 537 -10.95 -14.42 25.39
N PHE A 538 -11.52 -13.22 25.54
CA PHE A 538 -12.67 -13.00 26.41
C PHE A 538 -13.98 -13.35 25.71
N SER A 539 -14.95 -13.88 26.47
CA SER A 539 -16.33 -14.01 26.01
C SER A 539 -16.89 -12.62 25.75
N PRO A 540 -17.51 -12.37 24.58
CA PRO A 540 -18.04 -11.05 24.23
C PRO A 540 -19.31 -10.65 25.00
N VAL A 541 -19.96 -11.61 25.68
CA VAL A 541 -21.23 -11.43 26.40
C VAL A 541 -21.06 -11.55 27.92
N GLY A 542 -20.06 -12.31 28.40
CA GLY A 542 -19.89 -12.62 29.83
C GLY A 542 -18.46 -12.42 30.36
N PRO A 543 -18.26 -12.47 31.68
CA PRO A 543 -16.97 -12.24 32.35
C PRO A 543 -15.90 -13.35 32.11
N LEU A 544 -16.22 -14.36 31.31
CA LEU A 544 -15.39 -15.55 31.08
C LEU A 544 -14.19 -15.25 30.18
N LEU A 545 -12.98 -15.48 30.69
CA LEU A 545 -11.76 -15.54 29.89
C LEU A 545 -11.48 -17.00 29.49
N ALA A 546 -11.12 -17.24 28.23
CA ALA A 546 -10.57 -18.52 27.77
C ALA A 546 -9.06 -18.38 27.52
N THR A 547 -8.28 -19.33 28.04
CA THR A 547 -6.81 -19.37 27.97
C THR A 547 -6.37 -20.67 27.29
N GLY A 548 -5.49 -20.58 26.29
CA GLY A 548 -4.94 -21.75 25.57
C GLY A 548 -3.43 -21.88 25.76
N SER A 549 -2.94 -23.11 25.91
CA SER A 549 -1.53 -23.40 26.17
C SER A 549 -1.01 -24.65 25.43
N TRP A 550 0.31 -24.77 25.40
CA TRP A 550 1.02 -26.00 25.03
C TRP A 550 0.89 -27.13 26.07
N ASP A 551 0.32 -26.90 27.27
CA ASP A 551 -0.04 -27.97 28.22
C ASP A 551 -1.22 -28.86 27.77
N HIS A 552 -1.60 -28.76 26.49
CA HIS A 552 -2.74 -29.42 25.85
C HIS A 552 -4.11 -29.05 26.46
N THR A 553 -4.22 -28.02 27.31
CA THR A 553 -5.51 -27.58 27.85
C THR A 553 -5.95 -26.22 27.29
N VAL A 554 -7.27 -26.06 27.16
CA VAL A 554 -7.93 -24.75 27.22
C VAL A 554 -8.57 -24.64 28.60
N ARG A 555 -8.48 -23.50 29.26
CA ARG A 555 -9.13 -23.27 30.56
C ARG A 555 -10.05 -22.05 30.48
N THR A 556 -11.27 -22.17 30.97
CA THR A 556 -12.17 -21.04 31.22
C THR A 556 -11.92 -20.49 32.62
N TRP A 557 -12.06 -19.17 32.78
CA TRP A 557 -11.88 -18.46 34.04
C TRP A 557 -12.99 -17.43 34.21
N ASP A 558 -13.78 -17.53 35.27
CA ASP A 558 -14.54 -16.38 35.77
C ASP A 558 -13.63 -15.51 36.63
N ILE A 559 -13.31 -14.31 36.13
CA ILE A 559 -12.42 -13.34 36.80
C ILE A 559 -13.17 -12.51 37.86
N PHE A 560 -14.50 -12.44 37.79
CA PHE A 560 -15.33 -11.58 38.64
C PHE A 560 -15.93 -12.35 39.82
N SER A 561 -16.18 -13.65 39.67
CA SER A 561 -16.40 -14.54 40.80
C SER A 561 -15.09 -14.77 41.57
N GLY A 562 -14.95 -14.13 42.74
CA GLY A 562 -13.77 -14.25 43.63
C GLY A 562 -13.48 -15.64 44.20
N LYS A 563 -14.16 -16.69 43.71
CA LYS A 563 -13.66 -18.06 43.66
C LYS A 563 -13.52 -18.40 42.17
N GLY A 564 -12.33 -18.19 41.62
CA GLY A 564 -12.07 -18.39 40.19
C GLY A 564 -12.51 -19.78 39.75
N GLY A 565 -13.60 -19.86 39.00
CA GLY A 565 -14.09 -21.10 38.42
C GLY A 565 -13.17 -21.46 37.25
N VAL A 566 -12.36 -22.50 37.43
CA VAL A 566 -11.46 -23.03 36.40
C VAL A 566 -12.06 -24.31 35.85
N GLU A 567 -12.53 -24.29 34.61
CA GLU A 567 -12.99 -25.48 33.90
C GLU A 567 -11.98 -25.79 32.80
N SER A 568 -11.42 -27.00 32.83
CA SER A 568 -10.43 -27.46 31.86
C SER A 568 -11.09 -28.23 30.72
N LEU A 569 -10.87 -27.78 29.49
CA LEU A 569 -11.18 -28.49 28.25
C LEU A 569 -9.87 -29.18 27.79
N GLU A 570 -9.83 -30.51 27.83
CA GLU A 570 -8.63 -31.27 27.51
C GLU A 570 -8.50 -31.56 26.00
N HIS A 571 -7.31 -31.35 25.45
CA HIS A 571 -6.94 -31.73 24.08
C HIS A 571 -5.85 -32.82 24.08
N ARG A 572 -5.64 -33.43 22.91
CA ARG A 572 -4.60 -34.44 22.68
C ARG A 572 -3.23 -33.85 22.34
N HIS A 573 -3.19 -32.57 21.98
CA HIS A 573 -2.03 -31.88 21.41
C HIS A 573 -2.12 -30.37 21.71
N ASP A 574 -0.97 -29.69 21.69
CA ASP A 574 -0.79 -28.26 21.99
C ASP A 574 -1.85 -27.34 21.36
N VAL A 575 -2.39 -26.41 22.14
CA VAL A 575 -3.33 -25.39 21.66
C VAL A 575 -2.56 -24.18 21.13
N LEU A 576 -2.91 -23.72 19.92
CA LEU A 576 -2.22 -22.62 19.24
C LEU A 576 -3.02 -21.32 19.22
N ALA A 577 -4.34 -21.40 19.02
CA ALA A 577 -5.24 -20.24 19.07
C ALA A 577 -6.62 -20.62 19.62
N VAL A 578 -7.25 -19.67 20.31
CA VAL A 578 -8.59 -19.78 20.92
C VAL A 578 -9.42 -18.56 20.53
N ALA A 579 -10.68 -18.76 20.12
CA ALA A 579 -11.61 -17.69 19.74
C ALA A 579 -13.04 -17.97 20.22
N TRP A 580 -13.71 -16.96 20.78
CA TRP A 580 -15.13 -17.02 21.12
C TRP A 580 -16.04 -16.68 19.93
N ARG A 581 -17.21 -17.34 19.88
CA ARG A 581 -18.33 -16.93 19.01
C ARG A 581 -19.00 -15.65 19.59
N PRO A 582 -19.50 -14.69 18.78
CA PRO A 582 -20.14 -13.46 19.24
C PRO A 582 -21.25 -13.62 20.28
N ASP A 583 -21.98 -14.73 20.28
CA ASP A 583 -23.06 -15.04 21.21
C ASP A 583 -22.57 -15.42 22.63
N GLY A 584 -21.25 -15.66 22.80
CA GLY A 584 -20.67 -16.26 24.02
C GLY A 584 -20.95 -17.76 24.21
N LYS A 585 -21.85 -18.36 23.42
CA LYS A 585 -22.33 -19.76 23.62
C LYS A 585 -21.42 -20.86 23.04
N ARG A 586 -20.35 -20.52 22.33
CA ARG A 586 -19.40 -21.48 21.73
C ARG A 586 -17.98 -20.94 21.74
N LEU A 587 -17.03 -21.86 21.92
CA LEU A 587 -15.60 -21.60 21.87
C LEU A 587 -14.96 -22.47 20.77
N ALA A 588 -14.05 -21.91 19.97
CA ALA A 588 -13.22 -22.66 19.05
C ALA A 588 -11.75 -22.65 19.49
N SER A 589 -11.09 -23.80 19.45
CA SER A 589 -9.66 -23.95 19.69
C SER A 589 -8.98 -24.69 18.54
N SER A 590 -7.80 -24.23 18.15
CA SER A 590 -6.95 -24.88 17.14
C SER A 590 -5.78 -25.58 17.80
N THR A 591 -5.44 -26.78 17.32
CA THR A 591 -4.30 -27.56 17.83
C THR A 591 -3.18 -27.69 16.82
N LEU A 592 -1.99 -28.01 17.30
CA LEU A 592 -0.80 -28.29 16.49
C LEU A 592 -1.01 -29.40 15.44
N ASP A 593 -1.99 -30.28 15.67
CA ASP A 593 -2.38 -31.36 14.77
C ASP A 593 -3.08 -30.87 13.47
N GLY A 594 -3.42 -29.57 13.39
CA GLY A 594 -4.23 -28.99 12.32
C GLY A 594 -5.73 -29.28 12.43
N GLN A 595 -6.18 -29.75 13.59
CA GLN A 595 -7.60 -29.87 13.91
C GLN A 595 -8.10 -28.60 14.62
N ILE A 596 -9.36 -28.27 14.36
CA ILE A 596 -10.10 -27.25 15.10
C ILE A 596 -11.21 -27.96 15.88
N TYR A 597 -11.38 -27.65 17.16
CA TYR A 597 -12.42 -28.17 18.04
C TYR A 597 -13.42 -27.06 18.38
N ILE A 598 -14.70 -27.41 18.48
CA ILE A 598 -15.78 -26.49 18.88
C ILE A 598 -16.42 -27.03 20.16
N TRP A 599 -16.37 -26.23 21.22
CA TRP A 599 -16.86 -26.58 22.56
C TRP A 599 -18.09 -25.75 22.94
N ASN A 600 -18.96 -26.31 23.78
CA ASN A 600 -19.83 -25.53 24.67
C ASN A 600 -19.12 -25.35 26.02
N PRO A 601 -18.66 -24.14 26.36
CA PRO A 601 -17.94 -23.91 27.62
C PRO A 601 -18.83 -24.06 28.86
N HIS A 602 -20.14 -23.80 28.76
CA HIS A 602 -21.05 -23.90 29.93
C HIS A 602 -21.40 -25.33 30.35
N GLU A 603 -21.15 -26.31 29.48
CA GLU A 603 -21.44 -27.73 29.71
C GLU A 603 -20.15 -28.57 29.74
N ASN A 604 -19.00 -27.97 29.41
CA ASN A 604 -17.72 -28.64 29.12
C ASN A 604 -17.89 -29.81 28.11
N GLU A 605 -18.71 -29.59 27.07
CA GLU A 605 -18.98 -30.59 26.03
C GLU A 605 -18.36 -30.22 24.67
N LEU A 606 -17.82 -31.24 23.99
CA LEU A 606 -17.27 -31.11 22.64
C LEU A 606 -18.39 -31.27 21.60
N LEU A 607 -18.81 -30.16 20.98
CA LEU A 607 -19.81 -30.14 19.91
C LEU A 607 -19.28 -30.72 18.59
N GLY A 608 -17.96 -30.80 18.42
CA GLY A 608 -17.30 -31.54 17.34
C GLY A 608 -15.96 -30.94 16.91
N SER A 609 -15.34 -31.54 15.89
CA SER A 609 -14.06 -31.07 15.32
C SER A 609 -14.09 -30.97 13.79
N ILE A 610 -13.07 -30.30 13.24
CA ILE A 610 -12.83 -30.05 11.81
C ILE A 610 -11.39 -30.51 11.49
N GLU A 611 -11.20 -31.42 10.52
CA GLU A 611 -9.87 -31.91 10.06
C GLU A 611 -9.22 -30.96 9.04
N GLY A 612 -8.96 -29.71 9.41
CA GLY A 612 -8.43 -28.69 8.50
C GLY A 612 -6.97 -28.89 8.03
N ARG A 613 -6.26 -29.89 8.56
CA ARG A 613 -4.82 -30.16 8.28
C ARG A 613 -4.50 -30.27 6.79
N ARG A 614 -5.38 -30.88 6.00
CA ARG A 614 -5.19 -31.04 4.54
C ARG A 614 -5.51 -29.78 3.75
N ASP A 615 -6.39 -28.94 4.27
CA ASP A 615 -6.86 -27.73 3.59
C ASP A 615 -5.81 -26.63 3.67
N ILE A 616 -5.16 -26.47 4.83
CA ILE A 616 -4.04 -25.55 5.02
C ILE A 616 -2.70 -26.07 4.48
N ALA A 617 -2.51 -27.39 4.33
CA ALA A 617 -1.26 -27.95 3.83
C ALA A 617 -0.89 -27.40 2.43
N GLY A 618 0.25 -26.72 2.36
CA GLY A 618 0.74 -26.12 1.13
C GLY A 618 2.01 -25.30 1.34
N GLY A 619 2.81 -25.24 0.29
CA GLY A 619 4.10 -24.58 0.26
C GLY A 619 5.28 -25.51 0.55
N ARG A 620 6.38 -25.24 -0.14
CA ARG A 620 7.70 -25.81 0.12
C ARG A 620 8.73 -24.68 0.16
N LEU A 621 9.58 -24.67 1.18
CA LEU A 621 10.73 -23.75 1.27
C LEU A 621 11.85 -24.24 0.34
N SER A 622 12.72 -23.36 -0.13
CA SER A 622 13.88 -23.76 -0.94
C SER A 622 14.85 -24.66 -0.15
N THR A 623 14.87 -24.48 1.17
CA THR A 623 15.64 -25.30 2.13
C THR A 623 14.99 -26.66 2.45
N ASP A 624 13.71 -26.87 2.13
CA ASP A 624 13.01 -28.10 2.49
C ASP A 624 13.44 -29.29 1.63
N ARG A 625 14.03 -30.31 2.28
CA ARG A 625 14.37 -31.59 1.65
C ARG A 625 13.18 -32.54 1.49
N ARG A 626 12.03 -32.24 2.10
CA ARG A 626 10.78 -33.02 2.00
C ARG A 626 9.87 -32.44 0.90
N ALA A 627 8.96 -33.25 0.35
CA ALA A 627 7.88 -32.77 -0.49
C ALA A 627 6.77 -32.13 0.35
N ALA A 628 6.05 -31.13 -0.19
CA ALA A 628 5.06 -30.34 0.55
C ALA A 628 3.99 -31.20 1.26
N GLY A 629 3.45 -32.23 0.59
CA GLY A 629 2.46 -33.14 1.20
C GLY A 629 2.97 -33.97 2.39
N ASN A 630 4.29 -34.07 2.57
CA ASN A 630 4.95 -34.76 3.69
C ASN A 630 5.53 -33.77 4.71
N LEU A 631 5.20 -32.48 4.60
CA LEU A 631 5.67 -31.42 5.49
C LEU A 631 4.67 -31.24 6.65
N SER A 632 5.16 -31.36 7.88
CA SER A 632 4.35 -31.12 9.09
C SER A 632 4.41 -29.66 9.56
N SER A 633 5.53 -28.97 9.30
CA SER A 633 5.67 -27.54 9.59
C SER A 633 4.78 -26.71 8.66
N GLY A 634 3.84 -25.95 9.25
CA GLY A 634 2.86 -25.13 8.53
C GLY A 634 1.50 -25.78 8.32
N ALA A 635 1.33 -27.07 8.65
CA ALA A 635 0.06 -27.79 8.49
C ALA A 635 -0.94 -27.55 9.65
N CYS A 636 -0.86 -26.41 10.33
CA CYS A 636 -1.64 -26.06 11.52
C CYS A 636 -2.07 -24.58 11.54
N PHE A 637 -3.16 -24.29 12.25
CA PHE A 637 -3.72 -22.94 12.36
C PHE A 637 -3.14 -22.24 13.59
N THR A 638 -2.54 -21.07 13.40
CA THR A 638 -2.00 -20.24 14.49
C THR A 638 -2.91 -19.06 14.83
N SER A 639 -4.02 -18.89 14.12
CA SER A 639 -4.99 -17.83 14.35
C SER A 639 -6.39 -18.29 13.92
N LEU A 640 -7.37 -18.00 14.77
CA LEU A 640 -8.80 -18.23 14.54
C LEU A 640 -9.56 -16.91 14.76
N ALA A 641 -10.57 -16.65 13.93
CA ALA A 641 -11.54 -15.58 14.13
C ALA A 641 -12.94 -16.04 13.72
N PHE A 642 -13.92 -15.90 14.60
CA PHE A 642 -15.33 -16.11 14.23
C PHE A 642 -15.86 -14.96 13.39
N SER A 643 -16.87 -15.25 12.57
CA SER A 643 -17.72 -14.24 11.96
C SER A 643 -18.39 -13.35 13.00
N ALA A 644 -18.75 -12.12 12.62
CA ALA A 644 -19.51 -11.18 13.46
C ALA A 644 -20.96 -11.61 13.77
N ASP A 645 -21.50 -12.57 13.02
CA ASP A 645 -22.80 -13.25 13.23
C ASP A 645 -22.64 -14.69 13.82
N GLY A 646 -21.39 -15.15 14.02
CA GLY A 646 -21.08 -16.49 14.49
C GLY A 646 -21.38 -17.65 13.52
N SER A 647 -21.74 -17.40 12.25
CA SER A 647 -22.08 -18.46 11.29
C SER A 647 -20.84 -19.20 10.76
N PHE A 648 -19.83 -18.48 10.30
CA PHE A 648 -18.57 -19.04 9.82
C PHE A 648 -17.40 -18.80 10.79
N LEU A 649 -16.39 -19.67 10.68
CA LEU A 649 -15.10 -19.60 11.37
C LEU A 649 -13.97 -19.46 10.35
N LEU A 650 -13.10 -18.50 10.57
CA LEU A 650 -11.99 -18.18 9.68
C LEU A 650 -10.67 -18.56 10.38
N ALA A 651 -9.82 -19.33 9.69
CA ALA A 651 -8.60 -19.90 10.24
C ALA A 651 -7.39 -19.66 9.32
N GLY A 652 -6.26 -19.25 9.91
CA GLY A 652 -4.98 -19.06 9.20
C GLY A 652 -3.80 -19.58 10.00
N GLY A 653 -2.64 -19.68 9.35
CA GLY A 653 -1.42 -20.19 9.97
C GLY A 653 -0.16 -19.96 9.17
N ALA A 654 0.89 -20.72 9.50
CA ALA A 654 2.21 -20.66 8.88
C ALA A 654 2.26 -21.34 7.48
N SER A 655 1.29 -21.01 6.63
CA SER A 655 1.08 -21.52 5.27
C SER A 655 0.61 -20.39 4.34
N LYS A 656 0.62 -20.65 3.04
CA LYS A 656 0.09 -19.76 1.99
C LYS A 656 -1.45 -19.70 1.92
N PHE A 657 -2.16 -20.51 2.69
CA PHE A 657 -3.62 -20.63 2.64
C PHE A 657 -4.31 -20.11 3.90
N VAL A 658 -5.41 -19.40 3.68
CA VAL A 658 -6.39 -19.01 4.70
C VAL A 658 -7.70 -19.75 4.41
N CYS A 659 -8.28 -20.40 5.41
CA CYS A 659 -9.43 -21.29 5.27
C CYS A 659 -10.66 -20.69 5.95
N LEU A 660 -11.82 -20.83 5.31
CA LEU A 660 -13.12 -20.38 5.79
C LEU A 660 -14.04 -21.58 5.93
N TYR A 661 -14.51 -21.86 7.15
CA TYR A 661 -15.38 -22.99 7.48
C TYR A 661 -16.76 -22.51 7.94
N ASP A 662 -17.78 -23.33 7.72
CA ASP A 662 -19.06 -23.17 8.41
C ASP A 662 -18.95 -23.69 9.85
N ALA A 663 -19.32 -22.90 10.86
CA ALA A 663 -19.21 -23.28 12.27
C ALA A 663 -20.42 -24.09 12.79
N SER A 664 -21.43 -24.32 11.94
CA SER A 664 -22.59 -25.18 12.20
C SER A 664 -22.46 -26.51 11.44
N GLU A 665 -22.18 -26.47 10.14
CA GLU A 665 -22.04 -27.67 9.30
C GLU A 665 -20.65 -28.31 9.40
N ARG A 666 -19.62 -27.55 9.82
CA ARG A 666 -18.20 -27.98 9.96
C ARG A 666 -17.51 -28.31 8.63
N ILE A 667 -18.01 -27.75 7.53
CA ILE A 667 -17.45 -27.89 6.17
C ILE A 667 -16.56 -26.71 5.78
N LEU A 668 -15.60 -26.92 4.87
CA LEU A 668 -14.83 -25.85 4.23
C LEU A 668 -15.69 -25.14 3.17
N LEU A 669 -15.98 -23.85 3.37
CA LEU A 669 -16.71 -22.99 2.44
C LEU A 669 -15.79 -22.40 1.36
N ALA A 670 -14.59 -21.96 1.75
CA ALA A 670 -13.63 -21.36 0.82
C ALA A 670 -12.19 -21.49 1.32
N ARG A 671 -11.23 -21.50 0.39
CA ARG A 671 -9.80 -21.42 0.67
C ARG A 671 -9.15 -20.34 -0.18
N PHE A 672 -8.59 -19.34 0.49
CA PHE A 672 -7.93 -18.19 -0.12
C PHE A 672 -6.42 -18.42 -0.15
N GLN A 673 -5.79 -18.23 -1.33
CA GLN A 673 -4.34 -18.18 -1.43
C GLN A 673 -3.88 -16.75 -1.12
N ILE A 674 -3.02 -16.60 -0.12
CA ILE A 674 -2.50 -15.32 0.37
C ILE A 674 -1.80 -14.52 -0.72
N SER A 675 -0.91 -15.17 -1.48
CA SER A 675 -0.11 -14.53 -2.54
C SER A 675 0.34 -15.53 -3.59
N LYS A 676 0.56 -15.04 -4.82
CA LYS A 676 1.17 -15.76 -5.95
C LYS A 676 2.63 -15.36 -6.21
N ASN A 677 3.20 -14.46 -5.39
CA ASN A 677 4.53 -13.87 -5.58
C ASN A 677 5.68 -14.89 -5.35
N LYS A 678 6.36 -15.29 -6.42
CA LYS A 678 7.49 -16.24 -6.37
C LYS A 678 8.80 -15.66 -5.84
N ALA A 679 8.85 -14.38 -5.50
CA ALA A 679 9.94 -13.84 -4.68
C ALA A 679 9.92 -14.42 -3.25
N LEU A 680 8.74 -14.83 -2.78
CA LEU A 680 8.52 -15.40 -1.45
C LEU A 680 8.57 -16.92 -1.47
N GLU A 681 9.10 -17.52 -0.41
CA GLU A 681 9.10 -18.97 -0.25
C GLU A 681 7.72 -19.50 0.18
N GLY A 682 7.46 -20.79 -0.03
CA GLY A 682 6.19 -21.41 0.37
C GLY A 682 5.00 -21.11 -0.54
N VAL A 683 5.13 -20.31 -1.61
CA VAL A 683 4.04 -20.15 -2.61
C VAL A 683 3.81 -21.42 -3.44
N LEU A 684 4.89 -22.10 -3.81
CA LEU A 684 4.86 -23.28 -4.68
C LEU A 684 4.97 -24.57 -3.85
N ASP A 685 4.13 -25.56 -4.15
CA ASP A 685 4.21 -26.91 -3.55
C ASP A 685 5.27 -27.78 -4.25
N VAL A 686 5.43 -27.54 -5.55
CA VAL A 686 6.42 -28.17 -6.43
C VAL A 686 7.35 -27.09 -6.95
N LEU A 687 8.61 -27.13 -6.53
CA LEU A 687 9.67 -26.25 -7.02
C LEU A 687 10.14 -26.72 -8.41
N ASN A 688 10.57 -25.78 -9.26
CA ASN A 688 11.06 -26.07 -10.60
C ASN A 688 12.40 -26.82 -10.55
N SER A 689 12.50 -28.00 -11.14
CA SER A 689 13.74 -28.79 -11.19
C SER A 689 14.88 -28.09 -11.94
N ARG A 690 14.59 -27.16 -12.85
CA ARG A 690 15.63 -26.33 -13.51
C ARG A 690 16.37 -25.40 -12.54
N ASN A 691 15.80 -25.14 -11.37
CA ASN A 691 16.42 -24.32 -10.33
C ASN A 691 17.20 -25.18 -9.30
N MET A 692 17.31 -26.49 -9.52
CA MET A 692 18.17 -27.39 -8.74
C MET A 692 19.47 -27.66 -9.49
N THR A 693 20.59 -27.29 -8.89
CA THR A 693 21.95 -27.58 -9.37
C THR A 693 22.58 -28.70 -8.53
N GLU A 694 23.74 -29.19 -8.95
CA GLU A 694 24.55 -30.13 -8.16
C GLU A 694 24.99 -29.53 -6.80
N ALA A 695 25.15 -28.21 -6.73
CA ALA A 695 25.43 -27.47 -5.49
C ALA A 695 24.17 -27.18 -4.64
N GLY A 696 22.98 -27.55 -5.10
CA GLY A 696 21.69 -27.30 -4.44
C GLY A 696 20.80 -26.28 -5.18
N PRO A 697 19.78 -25.73 -4.49
CA PRO A 697 18.86 -24.76 -5.09
C PRO A 697 19.56 -23.47 -5.48
N LEU A 698 19.38 -23.01 -6.73
CA LEU A 698 19.94 -21.76 -7.24
C LEU A 698 19.56 -20.55 -6.38
N SER A 699 18.37 -20.55 -5.77
CA SER A 699 17.91 -19.46 -4.89
C SER A 699 18.63 -19.37 -3.54
N LEU A 700 19.52 -20.32 -3.22
CA LEU A 700 20.38 -20.34 -2.03
C LEU A 700 21.87 -20.13 -2.37
N ILE A 701 22.21 -19.99 -3.66
CA ILE A 701 23.56 -19.59 -4.07
C ILE A 701 23.70 -18.10 -3.82
N GLU A 702 24.81 -17.69 -3.20
CA GLU A 702 25.08 -16.29 -2.92
C GLU A 702 25.63 -15.59 -4.18
N ASP A 703 24.72 -15.29 -5.11
CA ASP A 703 24.96 -14.51 -6.34
C ASP A 703 25.25 -13.03 -6.01
N ALA A 704 26.29 -12.78 -5.21
CA ALA A 704 26.77 -11.43 -4.91
C ALA A 704 27.50 -10.85 -6.15
N PRO A 705 27.00 -9.78 -6.77
CA PRO A 705 27.71 -9.15 -7.88
C PRO A 705 29.05 -8.59 -7.39
N SER A 706 30.12 -8.89 -8.11
CA SER A 706 31.50 -8.48 -7.78
C SER A 706 31.67 -6.96 -7.64
N ASP A 707 30.79 -6.20 -8.31
CA ASP A 707 31.01 -4.78 -8.61
C ASP A 707 30.23 -3.83 -7.66
N ASN A 708 29.33 -4.36 -6.81
CA ASN A 708 28.54 -3.57 -5.86
C ASN A 708 29.20 -3.50 -4.46
N GLU A 709 30.19 -2.63 -4.30
CA GLU A 709 30.87 -2.41 -3.00
C GLU A 709 29.90 -2.02 -1.86
N GLU A 710 28.86 -1.23 -2.14
CA GLU A 710 27.84 -0.85 -1.15
C GLU A 710 27.07 -2.06 -0.60
N GLU A 711 26.89 -3.09 -1.42
CA GLU A 711 26.15 -4.31 -1.08
C GLU A 711 27.01 -5.25 -0.22
N GLN A 712 28.29 -5.39 -0.58
CA GLN A 712 29.29 -6.10 0.23
C GLN A 712 29.45 -5.48 1.63
N GLN A 713 29.46 -4.14 1.74
CA GLN A 713 29.52 -3.46 3.05
C GLN A 713 28.25 -3.65 3.90
N ARG A 714 27.07 -3.80 3.28
CA ARG A 714 25.84 -4.16 4.00
C ARG A 714 25.89 -5.62 4.49
N GLN A 715 26.32 -6.55 3.63
CA GLN A 715 26.45 -7.97 3.96
C GLN A 715 27.38 -8.21 5.17
N GLN A 716 28.51 -7.52 5.25
CA GLN A 716 29.46 -7.63 6.37
C GLN A 716 28.89 -7.21 7.74
N ARG A 717 27.82 -6.40 7.78
CA ARG A 717 27.23 -5.91 9.04
C ARG A 717 26.03 -6.71 9.56
N GLY A 718 25.41 -7.57 8.74
CA GLY A 718 24.15 -8.27 9.08
C GLY A 718 24.27 -9.74 9.48
N SER A 719 25.46 -10.33 9.40
CA SER A 719 25.68 -11.78 9.48
C SER A 719 25.62 -12.37 10.90
N GLY A 720 24.44 -12.37 11.52
CA GLY A 720 24.17 -13.18 12.72
C GLY A 720 24.15 -14.69 12.42
N PRO A 721 24.50 -15.57 13.39
CA PRO A 721 24.50 -17.02 13.19
C PRO A 721 23.10 -17.58 12.96
N ALA A 722 23.01 -18.66 12.17
CA ALA A 722 21.78 -19.19 11.57
C ALA A 722 20.68 -19.71 12.55
N GLY A 723 20.92 -19.67 13.87
CA GLY A 723 19.91 -19.99 14.88
C GLY A 723 18.90 -18.85 15.14
N ALA A 724 19.24 -17.60 14.81
CA ALA A 724 18.46 -16.42 15.18
C ALA A 724 17.23 -16.14 14.27
N LYS A 725 16.40 -17.16 14.01
CA LYS A 725 15.14 -17.01 13.27
C LYS A 725 14.14 -16.16 14.08
N GLY A 726 13.88 -14.93 13.63
CA GLY A 726 12.84 -14.05 14.19
C GLY A 726 13.33 -12.91 15.08
N LEU A 727 14.65 -12.75 15.26
CA LEU A 727 15.22 -11.59 15.96
C LEU A 727 15.44 -10.42 14.97
N PRO A 728 14.97 -9.19 15.27
CA PRO A 728 15.26 -8.02 14.44
C PRO A 728 16.77 -7.75 14.32
N GLY A 729 17.25 -7.51 13.11
CA GLY A 729 18.66 -7.21 12.83
C GLY A 729 19.57 -8.42 12.59
N THR A 730 19.20 -9.64 12.99
CA THR A 730 19.93 -10.86 12.58
C THR A 730 19.40 -11.35 11.23
N GLY A 731 19.92 -10.75 10.15
CA GLY A 731 19.52 -11.04 8.77
C GLY A 731 19.98 -12.40 8.29
N ALA A 732 19.25 -13.47 8.65
CA ALA A 732 19.38 -14.75 7.95
C ALA A 732 19.08 -14.55 6.46
N LYS A 733 20.01 -14.93 5.58
CA LYS A 733 20.01 -14.63 4.12
C LYS A 733 18.94 -15.37 3.29
N LEU A 734 17.81 -15.72 3.91
CA LEU A 734 16.72 -16.49 3.32
C LEU A 734 15.60 -15.54 2.88
N ARG A 735 14.98 -15.85 1.73
CA ARG A 735 13.80 -15.13 1.26
C ARG A 735 12.65 -15.31 2.26
N PRO A 736 11.84 -14.28 2.56
CA PRO A 736 10.71 -14.42 3.48
C PRO A 736 9.68 -15.43 2.93
N ALA A 737 9.17 -16.28 3.82
CA ALA A 737 8.18 -17.30 3.48
C ALA A 737 6.76 -16.77 3.67
N VAL A 738 5.82 -17.13 2.78
CA VAL A 738 4.41 -16.73 2.90
C VAL A 738 3.76 -17.41 4.10
N ARG A 739 3.16 -16.59 4.97
CA ARG A 739 2.39 -16.98 6.16
C ARG A 739 1.38 -15.91 6.51
N SER A 740 0.24 -16.31 7.08
CA SER A 740 -0.63 -15.43 7.86
C SER A 740 -0.32 -15.63 9.35
N ARG A 741 0.18 -14.60 10.04
CA ARG A 741 0.39 -14.71 11.50
C ARG A 741 -0.91 -14.59 12.27
N ALA A 742 -1.69 -13.56 11.95
CA ALA A 742 -3.01 -13.29 12.51
C ALA A 742 -4.02 -13.08 11.39
N VAL A 743 -5.26 -13.53 11.62
CA VAL A 743 -6.40 -13.27 10.73
C VAL A 743 -7.50 -12.67 11.59
N CYS A 744 -8.12 -11.60 11.13
CA CYS A 744 -9.10 -10.84 11.90
C CYS A 744 -10.35 -10.56 11.07
N LEU A 745 -11.54 -10.54 11.68
CA LEU A 745 -12.77 -10.21 10.97
C LEU A 745 -13.30 -8.83 11.37
N SER A 746 -13.92 -8.12 10.44
CA SER A 746 -14.60 -6.87 10.77
C SER A 746 -15.81 -7.15 11.66
N PRO A 747 -16.02 -6.38 12.75
CA PRO A 747 -17.26 -6.42 13.53
C PRO A 747 -18.54 -6.17 12.72
N THR A 748 -18.40 -5.63 11.49
CA THR A 748 -19.49 -5.41 10.52
C THR A 748 -19.75 -6.61 9.60
N GLY A 749 -18.97 -7.70 9.67
CA GLY A 749 -19.15 -8.94 8.89
C GLY A 749 -18.81 -8.84 7.39
N ARG A 750 -18.76 -7.64 6.80
CA ARG A 750 -18.57 -7.45 5.35
C ARG A 750 -17.13 -7.67 4.84
N SER A 751 -16.15 -7.73 5.73
CA SER A 751 -14.72 -7.84 5.37
C SER A 751 -13.90 -8.56 6.44
N TRP A 752 -12.74 -9.06 6.03
CA TRP A 752 -11.73 -9.66 6.90
C TRP A 752 -10.31 -9.26 6.49
N CYS A 753 -9.41 -9.31 7.46
CA CYS A 753 -8.00 -8.97 7.34
C CYS A 753 -7.12 -10.22 7.51
N ALA A 754 -5.97 -10.27 6.83
CA ALA A 754 -4.86 -11.16 7.21
C ALA A 754 -3.56 -10.36 7.35
N ALA A 755 -2.89 -10.52 8.49
CA ALA A 755 -1.55 -10.03 8.74
C ALA A 755 -0.52 -11.00 8.12
N THR A 756 0.19 -10.53 7.10
CA THR A 756 1.06 -11.37 6.25
C THR A 756 2.46 -10.75 6.07
N THR A 757 3.33 -11.46 5.36
CA THR A 757 4.69 -11.02 5.02
C THR A 757 4.74 -9.97 3.90
N GLU A 758 3.66 -9.79 3.12
CA GLU A 758 3.52 -8.69 2.14
C GLU A 758 2.89 -7.44 2.74
N GLY A 759 2.02 -7.62 3.74
CA GLY A 759 1.36 -6.54 4.47
C GLY A 759 0.05 -7.02 5.10
N LEU A 760 -0.92 -6.12 5.19
CA LEU A 760 -2.27 -6.41 5.68
C LEU A 760 -3.21 -6.61 4.49
N LEU A 761 -3.50 -7.85 4.13
CA LEU A 761 -4.48 -8.16 3.09
C LEU A 761 -5.88 -7.83 3.60
N LEU A 762 -6.66 -7.09 2.81
CA LEU A 762 -8.08 -6.87 3.04
C LEU A 762 -8.88 -7.61 1.96
N TYR A 763 -9.84 -8.41 2.42
CA TYR A 763 -10.85 -9.06 1.61
C TYR A 763 -12.23 -8.53 2.00
N SER A 764 -13.09 -8.27 1.03
CA SER A 764 -14.47 -7.81 1.27
C SER A 764 -15.49 -8.56 0.42
N MET A 765 -16.71 -8.65 0.93
CA MET A 765 -17.88 -9.10 0.18
C MET A 765 -18.25 -8.03 -0.85
N ASP A 766 -18.00 -8.32 -2.12
CA ASP A 766 -18.56 -7.53 -3.21
C ASP A 766 -19.96 -8.05 -3.56
N GLN A 767 -20.95 -7.17 -3.45
CA GLN A 767 -22.36 -7.43 -3.76
C GLN A 767 -22.79 -6.86 -5.12
N SER A 768 -21.93 -6.08 -5.79
CA SER A 768 -22.24 -5.42 -7.07
C SER A 768 -22.04 -6.32 -8.30
N LEU A 769 -21.15 -7.32 -8.20
CA LEU A 769 -20.84 -8.25 -9.28
C LEU A 769 -21.55 -9.62 -9.17
N VAL A 770 -22.38 -9.84 -8.14
CA VAL A 770 -22.91 -11.17 -7.81
C VAL A 770 -24.43 -11.10 -7.58
N PHE A 771 -25.20 -11.47 -8.61
CA PHE A 771 -26.65 -11.64 -8.50
C PHE A 771 -27.00 -12.84 -7.60
N ASP A 772 -27.56 -12.56 -6.42
CA ASP A 772 -27.90 -13.54 -5.38
C ASP A 772 -29.28 -13.15 -4.77
N PRO A 773 -30.40 -13.40 -5.45
CA PRO A 773 -31.72 -12.97 -5.00
C PRO A 773 -32.25 -13.83 -3.83
N THR A 774 -33.05 -13.24 -2.94
CA THR A 774 -33.82 -13.96 -1.91
C THR A 774 -35.26 -14.17 -2.37
N GLU A 775 -35.80 -15.38 -2.17
CA GLU A 775 -37.21 -15.72 -2.48
C GLU A 775 -37.66 -15.32 -3.90
N PHE A 776 -36.82 -15.61 -4.91
CA PHE A 776 -37.06 -15.21 -6.30
C PHE A 776 -38.29 -15.89 -6.93
N ALA A 777 -39.08 -15.11 -7.68
CA ALA A 777 -40.24 -15.56 -8.45
C ALA A 777 -40.29 -14.84 -9.81
N MET A 778 -40.99 -15.40 -10.81
CA MET A 778 -40.89 -14.93 -12.20
C MET A 778 -41.53 -13.56 -12.47
N ASP A 779 -42.35 -13.04 -11.56
CA ASP A 779 -42.88 -11.67 -11.59
C ASP A 779 -41.92 -10.63 -11.00
N MET A 780 -40.83 -11.08 -10.36
CA MET A 780 -39.84 -10.25 -9.70
C MET A 780 -38.76 -9.83 -10.71
N THR A 781 -38.93 -8.67 -11.33
CA THR A 781 -37.99 -8.11 -12.31
C THR A 781 -37.69 -6.63 -12.02
N PRO A 782 -36.57 -6.06 -12.52
CA PRO A 782 -36.32 -4.62 -12.42
C PRO A 782 -37.46 -3.79 -13.04
N ASP A 783 -37.99 -4.23 -14.18
CA ASP A 783 -39.14 -3.59 -14.83
C ASP A 783 -40.39 -3.60 -13.93
N ALA A 784 -40.63 -4.68 -13.16
CA ALA A 784 -41.71 -4.71 -12.18
C ALA A 784 -41.49 -3.78 -10.98
N VAL A 785 -40.23 -3.47 -10.60
CA VAL A 785 -39.93 -2.41 -9.63
C VAL A 785 -40.26 -1.03 -10.23
N HIS A 786 -39.84 -0.76 -11.47
CA HIS A 786 -40.18 0.48 -12.17
C HIS A 786 -41.70 0.65 -12.37
N GLU A 787 -42.42 -0.42 -12.73
CA GLU A 787 -43.88 -0.42 -12.85
C GLU A 787 -44.56 -0.19 -11.49
N ALA A 788 -44.06 -0.79 -10.42
CA ALA A 788 -44.58 -0.54 -9.07
C ALA A 788 -44.34 0.91 -8.62
N MET A 789 -43.19 1.51 -8.94
CA MET A 789 -42.90 2.93 -8.67
C MET A 789 -43.81 3.87 -9.46
N THR A 790 -44.05 3.64 -10.77
CA THR A 790 -44.98 4.47 -11.55
C THR A 790 -46.42 4.36 -11.03
N LYS A 791 -46.83 3.18 -10.55
CA LYS A 791 -48.12 2.94 -9.88
C LYS A 791 -48.19 3.44 -8.42
N GLN A 792 -47.16 4.13 -7.92
CA GLN A 792 -47.05 4.61 -6.51
C GLN A 792 -47.13 3.49 -5.45
N GLN A 793 -46.84 2.23 -5.83
CA GLN A 793 -46.86 1.07 -4.95
C GLN A 793 -45.50 0.89 -4.25
N HIS A 794 -45.07 1.94 -3.52
CA HIS A 794 -43.73 2.09 -2.94
C HIS A 794 -43.26 0.89 -2.10
N LEU A 795 -44.13 0.38 -1.21
CA LEU A 795 -43.81 -0.83 -0.43
C LEU A 795 -43.59 -2.07 -1.32
N LYS A 796 -44.39 -2.25 -2.38
CA LYS A 796 -44.19 -3.36 -3.34
C LYS A 796 -42.87 -3.20 -4.08
N ALA A 797 -42.57 -2.01 -4.58
CA ALA A 797 -41.31 -1.71 -5.27
C ALA A 797 -40.10 -2.03 -4.37
N LEU A 798 -40.12 -1.56 -3.12
CA LEU A 798 -39.05 -1.80 -2.14
C LEU A 798 -38.89 -3.30 -1.81
N LEU A 799 -39.98 -4.04 -1.61
CA LEU A 799 -39.91 -5.48 -1.33
C LEU A 799 -39.41 -6.31 -2.51
N ILE A 800 -39.75 -5.93 -3.75
CA ILE A 800 -39.19 -6.58 -4.95
C ILE A 800 -37.69 -6.26 -5.08
N ALA A 801 -37.28 -5.00 -4.90
CA ALA A 801 -35.89 -4.60 -4.97
C ALA A 801 -35.01 -5.31 -3.91
N LEU A 802 -35.49 -5.38 -2.66
CA LEU A 802 -34.80 -6.10 -1.57
C LEU A 802 -34.64 -7.60 -1.88
N ARG A 803 -35.67 -8.24 -2.44
CA ARG A 803 -35.61 -9.65 -2.88
C ARG A 803 -34.69 -9.87 -4.08
N LEU A 804 -34.63 -8.94 -5.03
CA LEU A 804 -33.66 -9.00 -6.14
C LEU A 804 -32.21 -8.82 -5.68
N ARG A 805 -32.01 -8.17 -4.52
CA ARG A 805 -30.70 -7.86 -3.90
C ARG A 805 -29.75 -7.02 -4.78
N GLU A 806 -30.29 -6.27 -5.73
CA GLU A 806 -29.54 -5.34 -6.58
C GLU A 806 -29.37 -3.97 -5.88
N PRO A 807 -28.16 -3.56 -5.47
CA PRO A 807 -27.97 -2.42 -4.56
C PRO A 807 -28.44 -1.09 -5.16
N GLY A 808 -28.14 -0.83 -6.44
CA GLY A 808 -28.61 0.39 -7.13
C GLY A 808 -30.13 0.44 -7.30
N LEU A 809 -30.78 -0.73 -7.45
CA LEU A 809 -32.23 -0.82 -7.56
C LEU A 809 -32.91 -0.63 -6.19
N ILE A 810 -32.30 -1.14 -5.11
CA ILE A 810 -32.74 -0.90 -3.73
C ILE A 810 -32.57 0.58 -3.36
N GLN A 811 -31.43 1.19 -3.68
CA GLN A 811 -31.17 2.61 -3.43
C GLN A 811 -32.17 3.49 -4.19
N HIS A 812 -32.43 3.19 -5.47
CA HIS A 812 -33.44 3.90 -6.26
C HIS A 812 -34.86 3.72 -5.67
N ALA A 813 -35.26 2.51 -5.29
CA ALA A 813 -36.55 2.26 -4.66
C ALA A 813 -36.69 3.00 -3.33
N LEU A 814 -35.66 2.98 -2.47
CA LEU A 814 -35.63 3.65 -1.16
C LEU A 814 -35.68 5.18 -1.30
N LEU A 815 -34.97 5.77 -2.28
CA LEU A 815 -35.03 7.20 -2.56
C LEU A 815 -36.33 7.64 -3.27
N SER A 816 -37.07 6.71 -3.89
CA SER A 816 -38.34 7.02 -4.57
C SER A 816 -39.55 7.23 -3.63
N VAL A 817 -39.45 6.80 -2.37
CA VAL A 817 -40.57 6.82 -1.43
C VAL A 817 -40.84 8.25 -0.92
N PRO A 818 -42.07 8.77 -0.99
CA PRO A 818 -42.42 10.05 -0.36
C PRO A 818 -42.22 10.00 1.16
N HIS A 819 -41.68 11.06 1.76
CA HIS A 819 -41.40 11.15 3.20
C HIS A 819 -42.61 10.73 4.09
N GLN A 820 -43.83 11.07 3.67
CA GLN A 820 -45.08 10.73 4.36
C GLN A 820 -45.38 9.22 4.42
N LEU A 821 -44.84 8.44 3.47
CA LEU A 821 -45.09 7.00 3.34
C LEU A 821 -43.96 6.15 3.95
N VAL A 822 -42.84 6.75 4.35
CA VAL A 822 -41.69 6.06 4.98
C VAL A 822 -42.15 5.20 6.17
N HIS A 823 -42.92 5.79 7.08
CA HIS A 823 -43.52 5.10 8.23
C HIS A 823 -44.34 3.86 7.81
N SER A 824 -45.22 4.00 6.83
CA SER A 824 -46.04 2.88 6.32
C SER A 824 -45.22 1.79 5.63
N CYS A 825 -44.10 2.16 4.99
CA CYS A 825 -43.19 1.20 4.37
C CYS A 825 -42.39 0.44 5.43
N VAL A 826 -41.88 1.11 6.46
CA VAL A 826 -41.16 0.50 7.59
C VAL A 826 -42.02 -0.54 8.32
N LEU A 827 -43.31 -0.26 8.56
CA LEU A 827 -44.24 -1.22 9.14
C LEU A 827 -44.58 -2.40 8.20
N GLY A 828 -44.54 -2.18 6.88
CA GLY A 828 -44.84 -3.20 5.87
C GLY A 828 -43.68 -4.14 5.53
N VAL A 829 -42.45 -3.87 6.01
CA VAL A 829 -41.26 -4.69 5.74
C VAL A 829 -41.21 -5.91 6.69
N PRO A 830 -41.18 -7.16 6.17
CA PRO A 830 -40.98 -8.34 7.00
C PRO A 830 -39.57 -8.40 7.63
N PRO A 831 -39.37 -9.16 8.73
CA PRO A 831 -38.07 -9.23 9.41
C PRO A 831 -36.94 -9.88 8.57
N GLY A 832 -37.28 -10.71 7.57
CA GLY A 832 -36.30 -11.38 6.71
C GLY A 832 -35.38 -10.43 5.93
N PRO A 833 -35.90 -9.52 5.09
CA PRO A 833 -35.09 -8.52 4.37
C PRO A 833 -34.61 -7.33 5.23
N LEU A 834 -34.95 -7.26 6.52
CA LEU A 834 -34.59 -6.13 7.39
C LEU A 834 -33.06 -5.86 7.49
N PRO A 835 -32.15 -6.86 7.55
CA PRO A 835 -30.71 -6.63 7.55
C PRO A 835 -30.17 -6.10 6.22
N GLN A 836 -30.82 -6.45 5.10
CA GLN A 836 -30.50 -5.92 3.77
C GLN A 836 -30.93 -4.45 3.68
N LEU A 837 -32.14 -4.13 4.15
CA LEU A 837 -32.62 -2.75 4.24
C LEU A 837 -31.70 -1.88 5.11
N LEU A 838 -31.33 -2.35 6.30
CA LEU A 838 -30.36 -1.68 7.18
C LEU A 838 -29.00 -1.43 6.50
N THR A 839 -28.50 -2.40 5.74
CA THR A 839 -27.21 -2.30 5.05
C THR A 839 -27.26 -1.29 3.90
N SER A 840 -28.29 -1.39 3.04
CA SER A 840 -28.50 -0.46 1.91
C SER A 840 -28.82 0.97 2.35
N LEU A 841 -29.44 1.15 3.53
CA LEU A 841 -29.64 2.47 4.13
C LEU A 841 -28.30 3.12 4.47
N VAL A 842 -27.34 2.37 5.02
CA VAL A 842 -26.00 2.88 5.37
C VAL A 842 -25.18 3.23 4.12
N GLU A 843 -25.31 2.45 3.05
CA GLU A 843 -24.71 2.77 1.74
C GLU A 843 -25.32 4.05 1.14
N ALA A 844 -26.64 4.20 1.19
CA ALA A 844 -27.28 5.45 0.79
C ALA A 844 -26.83 6.64 1.65
N MET A 845 -26.49 6.43 2.93
CA MET A 845 -25.97 7.46 3.85
C MET A 845 -24.49 7.81 3.61
N THR A 846 -23.69 6.96 2.97
CA THR A 846 -22.32 7.31 2.54
C THR A 846 -22.29 7.97 1.17
N ASP A 847 -23.21 7.55 0.28
CA ASP A 847 -23.08 7.82 -1.15
C ASP A 847 -24.01 8.94 -1.65
N SER A 848 -25.09 9.26 -0.92
CA SER A 848 -26.09 10.26 -1.35
C SER A 848 -26.14 11.51 -0.46
N PRO A 849 -26.49 12.68 -1.03
CA PRO A 849 -26.59 13.94 -0.27
C PRO A 849 -27.87 14.05 0.58
N HIS A 850 -28.79 13.09 0.52
CA HIS A 850 -30.14 13.18 1.09
C HIS A 850 -30.20 12.82 2.60
N MET A 851 -29.26 13.36 3.38
CA MET A 851 -28.97 12.93 4.75
C MET A 851 -30.17 13.04 5.71
N GLU A 852 -30.97 14.12 5.66
CA GLU A 852 -32.15 14.28 6.52
C GLU A 852 -33.23 13.22 6.26
N TYR A 853 -33.47 12.90 5.00
CA TYR A 853 -34.42 11.88 4.57
C TYR A 853 -33.98 10.48 5.03
N LEU A 854 -32.68 10.17 4.93
CA LEU A 854 -32.13 8.89 5.39
C LEU A 854 -32.04 8.80 6.92
N LEU A 855 -31.82 9.92 7.62
CA LEU A 855 -31.97 10.01 9.07
C LEU A 855 -33.42 9.78 9.52
N HIS A 856 -34.41 10.26 8.76
CA HIS A 856 -35.81 9.95 9.02
C HIS A 856 -36.09 8.45 8.86
N TRP A 857 -35.62 7.81 7.79
CA TRP A 857 -35.67 6.35 7.63
C TRP A 857 -35.03 5.60 8.81
N ALA A 858 -33.80 5.98 9.20
CA ALA A 858 -33.09 5.37 10.32
C ALA A 858 -33.87 5.50 11.65
N LYS A 859 -34.46 6.68 11.90
CA LYS A 859 -35.33 6.93 13.05
C LYS A 859 -36.56 6.03 13.04
N GLU A 860 -37.35 6.02 11.97
CA GLU A 860 -38.59 5.23 11.90
C GLU A 860 -38.29 3.73 12.01
N LEU A 861 -37.26 3.24 11.31
CA LEU A 861 -36.85 1.83 11.35
C LEU A 861 -36.46 1.42 12.78
N LEU A 862 -35.61 2.19 13.47
CA LEU A 862 -35.24 1.90 14.85
C LEU A 862 -36.41 2.02 15.83
N GLN A 863 -37.32 2.97 15.65
CA GLN A 863 -38.47 3.17 16.53
C GLN A 863 -39.53 2.05 16.43
N TYR A 864 -39.82 1.56 15.22
CA TYR A 864 -40.90 0.58 15.01
C TYR A 864 -40.41 -0.87 14.89
N GLN A 865 -39.23 -1.11 14.33
CA GLN A 865 -38.66 -2.47 14.21
C GLN A 865 -37.70 -2.82 15.36
N GLY A 866 -37.36 -1.87 16.25
CA GLY A 866 -36.49 -2.09 17.42
C GLY A 866 -36.77 -3.39 18.20
N PRO A 867 -38.02 -3.65 18.65
CA PRO A 867 -38.36 -4.88 19.38
C PRO A 867 -38.24 -6.18 18.55
N ALA A 868 -38.18 -6.10 17.22
CA ALA A 868 -37.87 -7.25 16.35
C ALA A 868 -36.35 -7.42 16.19
N ILE A 869 -35.62 -6.31 16.05
CA ILE A 869 -34.16 -6.26 16.00
C ILE A 869 -33.56 -6.85 17.30
N GLU A 870 -34.09 -6.49 18.47
CA GLU A 870 -33.67 -7.05 19.77
C GLU A 870 -33.86 -8.57 19.85
N ARG A 871 -35.02 -9.08 19.41
CA ARG A 871 -35.31 -10.52 19.33
C ARG A 871 -34.44 -11.27 18.31
N MET A 872 -33.78 -10.58 17.40
CA MET A 872 -32.88 -11.13 16.38
C MET A 872 -31.40 -10.74 16.61
N ALA A 873 -31.09 -10.11 17.74
CA ALA A 873 -29.76 -9.58 18.04
C ALA A 873 -28.69 -10.67 18.27
N ASP A 874 -29.12 -11.86 18.70
CA ASP A 874 -28.28 -13.01 19.06
C ASP A 874 -27.33 -13.51 17.95
N SER A 875 -27.48 -13.09 16.70
CA SER A 875 -26.50 -13.37 15.62
C SER A 875 -26.67 -12.46 14.40
N LEU A 876 -27.76 -12.62 13.64
CA LEU A 876 -27.85 -12.17 12.25
C LEU A 876 -27.89 -10.64 12.05
N VAL A 877 -28.48 -9.89 12.97
CA VAL A 877 -28.74 -8.44 12.77
C VAL A 877 -27.64 -7.56 13.39
N ALA A 878 -26.87 -8.08 14.35
CA ALA A 878 -25.82 -7.33 15.05
C ALA A 878 -24.78 -6.65 14.11
N PRO A 879 -24.32 -7.26 13.01
CA PRO A 879 -23.40 -6.61 12.07
C PRO A 879 -24.02 -5.40 11.37
N SER A 880 -25.30 -5.46 10.98
CA SER A 880 -26.01 -4.34 10.34
C SER A 880 -26.32 -3.20 11.31
N ILE A 881 -26.55 -3.49 12.59
CA ILE A 881 -26.69 -2.43 13.62
C ILE A 881 -25.36 -1.71 13.84
N ARG A 882 -24.23 -2.44 13.85
CA ARG A 882 -22.88 -1.83 13.97
C ARG A 882 -22.58 -0.93 12.78
N LEU A 883 -22.92 -1.33 11.56
CA LEU A 883 -22.85 -0.48 10.35
C LEU A 883 -23.71 0.79 10.48
N LEU A 884 -24.96 0.67 10.95
CA LEU A 884 -25.81 1.85 11.14
C LEU A 884 -25.25 2.79 12.21
N ARG A 885 -24.74 2.26 13.33
CA ARG A 885 -24.02 3.04 14.35
C ARG A 885 -22.77 3.73 13.78
N GLN A 886 -22.00 3.06 12.93
CA GLN A 886 -20.82 3.61 12.26
C GLN A 886 -21.19 4.80 11.37
N GLY A 887 -22.19 4.64 10.49
CA GLY A 887 -22.69 5.71 9.60
C GLY A 887 -23.27 6.91 10.36
N LEU A 888 -24.11 6.66 11.36
CA LEU A 888 -24.67 7.71 12.23
C LEU A 888 -23.57 8.44 13.02
N SER A 889 -22.57 7.72 13.52
CA SER A 889 -21.45 8.33 14.26
C SER A 889 -20.57 9.21 13.36
N ARG A 890 -20.36 8.80 12.10
CA ARG A 890 -19.65 9.59 11.10
C ARG A 890 -20.36 10.92 10.82
N MET A 891 -21.65 10.88 10.43
CA MET A 891 -22.41 12.12 10.19
C MET A 891 -22.50 13.04 11.41
N ARG A 892 -22.60 12.47 12.63
CA ARG A 892 -22.58 13.23 13.88
C ARG A 892 -21.24 13.93 14.13
N SER A 893 -20.13 13.27 13.80
CA SER A 893 -18.78 13.85 13.85
C SER A 893 -18.65 14.98 12.84
N ASP A 894 -18.94 14.68 11.57
CA ASP A 894 -18.60 15.53 10.43
C ASP A 894 -19.48 16.80 10.37
N ILE A 895 -20.79 16.66 10.61
CA ILE A 895 -21.75 17.76 10.50
C ILE A 895 -22.24 18.23 11.88
N GLY A 896 -22.63 17.29 12.75
CA GLY A 896 -23.23 17.61 14.05
C GLY A 896 -22.33 18.49 14.93
N SER A 897 -21.02 18.21 14.93
CA SER A 897 -20.02 19.00 15.66
C SER A 897 -19.89 20.42 15.08
N ALA A 898 -19.81 20.55 13.75
CA ALA A 898 -19.69 21.84 13.06
C ALA A 898 -20.94 22.72 13.27
N CYS A 899 -22.15 22.16 13.11
CA CYS A 899 -23.41 22.87 13.36
C CYS A 899 -23.51 23.36 14.81
N THR A 900 -23.15 22.51 15.79
CA THR A 900 -23.16 22.87 17.22
C THR A 900 -22.15 23.98 17.53
N SER A 901 -20.93 23.88 17.00
CA SER A 901 -19.90 24.90 17.18
C SER A 901 -20.30 26.25 16.56
N ASN A 902 -20.88 26.23 15.36
CA ASN A 902 -21.32 27.45 14.68
C ASN A 902 -22.51 28.09 15.40
N LEU A 903 -23.45 27.30 15.92
CA LEU A 903 -24.60 27.78 16.68
C LEU A 903 -24.15 28.50 17.97
N TYR A 904 -23.24 27.91 18.76
CA TYR A 904 -22.73 28.56 19.97
C TYR A 904 -21.88 29.80 19.66
N LEU A 905 -21.11 29.78 18.57
CA LEU A 905 -20.33 30.96 18.14
C LEU A 905 -21.25 32.11 17.69
N LEU A 906 -22.32 31.83 16.94
CA LEU A 906 -23.32 32.83 16.55
C LEU A 906 -24.10 33.36 17.75
N GLN A 907 -24.49 32.51 18.70
CA GLN A 907 -25.13 32.94 19.95
C GLN A 907 -24.21 33.87 20.76
N TYR A 908 -22.94 33.49 20.95
CA TYR A 908 -21.96 34.31 21.66
C TYR A 908 -21.74 35.68 20.98
N LEU A 909 -21.56 35.71 19.65
CA LEU A 909 -21.41 36.95 18.90
C LEU A 909 -22.67 37.83 18.96
N SER A 910 -23.87 37.24 18.93
CA SER A 910 -25.13 37.99 19.06
C SER A 910 -25.28 38.63 20.45
N GLN A 911 -24.87 37.94 21.51
CA GLN A 911 -24.88 38.46 22.88
C GLN A 911 -23.86 39.59 23.07
N ALA A 912 -22.65 39.42 22.54
CA ALA A 912 -21.62 40.47 22.56
C ALA A 912 -22.05 41.74 21.80
N GLY A 913 -22.65 41.58 20.61
CA GLY A 913 -23.20 42.70 19.83
C GLY A 913 -24.35 43.43 20.51
N LEU A 914 -25.17 42.72 21.30
CA LEU A 914 -26.22 43.32 22.13
C LEU A 914 -25.63 44.13 23.30
N THR A 915 -24.58 43.63 23.97
CA THR A 915 -23.95 44.37 25.08
C THR A 915 -23.31 45.69 24.65
N ASP A 916 -22.69 45.73 23.46
CA ASP A 916 -22.15 46.98 22.89
C ASP A 916 -23.25 47.98 22.55
N GLN A 917 -24.41 47.53 22.03
CA GLN A 917 -25.55 48.42 21.77
C GLN A 917 -26.19 48.97 23.06
N THR A 918 -26.12 48.25 24.18
CA THR A 918 -26.56 48.76 25.50
C THR A 918 -25.57 49.67 26.22
N SER A 919 -24.38 49.92 25.65
CA SER A 919 -23.32 50.74 26.29
C SER A 919 -22.99 52.06 25.57
N ALA A 920 -23.93 52.57 24.76
CA ALA A 920 -23.95 53.98 24.36
C ALA A 920 -24.34 54.89 25.55
N PRO A 921 -23.79 56.13 25.67
CA PRO A 921 -23.58 56.70 27.00
C PRO A 921 -24.64 57.72 27.46
N ASP A 922 -25.47 57.32 28.43
CA ASP A 922 -26.00 58.26 29.44
C ASP A 922 -25.07 58.23 30.67
N GLY A 923 -24.44 59.37 30.96
CA GLY A 923 -23.22 59.40 31.77
C GLY A 923 -23.41 59.62 33.27
N HIS A 924 -23.12 58.61 34.09
CA HIS A 924 -22.57 58.80 35.45
C HIS A 924 -21.67 57.61 35.85
N PRO A 925 -20.45 57.83 36.39
CA PRO A 925 -19.53 56.76 36.77
C PRO A 925 -19.86 56.21 38.18
N SER A 926 -20.85 55.33 38.29
CA SER A 926 -21.13 54.60 39.55
C SER A 926 -20.32 53.30 39.64
N VAL A 927 -19.36 53.29 40.57
CA VAL A 927 -18.52 52.17 41.02
C VAL A 927 -19.17 50.79 40.90
N VAL A 928 -18.46 49.85 40.25
CA VAL A 928 -18.74 48.41 40.34
C VAL A 928 -18.25 47.88 41.69
N PRO A 929 -19.10 47.27 42.54
CA PRO A 929 -18.67 46.48 43.68
C PRO A 929 -18.46 45.02 43.28
N ASP A 930 -17.37 44.40 43.71
CA ASP A 930 -17.25 42.94 43.69
C ASP A 930 -18.32 42.31 44.59
N GLY A 931 -19.12 41.37 44.04
CA GLY A 931 -20.22 40.76 44.79
C GLY A 931 -20.71 39.44 44.19
N LYS A 932 -20.56 38.34 44.95
CA LYS A 932 -21.28 37.09 44.68
C LYS A 932 -22.75 37.26 45.08
N ALA A 933 -23.68 36.81 44.24
CA ALA A 933 -25.07 36.57 44.62
C ALA A 933 -25.68 35.45 43.76
N GLU A 934 -26.58 34.67 44.35
CA GLU A 934 -27.31 33.59 43.67
C GLU A 934 -28.80 33.95 43.47
N TYR A 935 -29.49 33.11 42.70
CA TYR A 935 -30.93 32.78 42.77
C TYR A 935 -32.03 33.71 42.24
N ALA A 936 -32.80 33.09 41.33
CA ALA A 936 -34.26 32.91 41.34
C ALA A 936 -35.21 33.96 40.72
N SER A 937 -35.86 33.56 39.61
CA SER A 937 -37.33 33.57 39.36
C SER A 937 -37.62 33.22 37.89
N LYS A 938 -38.80 32.72 37.45
CA LYS A 938 -39.90 31.93 38.06
C LYS A 938 -40.74 31.31 36.92
N ASN A 939 -41.55 30.28 37.22
CA ASN A 939 -42.60 29.67 36.38
C ASN A 939 -42.11 28.86 35.14
N SER A 940 -42.77 27.78 34.70
CA SER A 940 -43.84 26.95 35.32
C SER A 940 -44.07 25.63 34.56
N ASN A 941 -44.27 24.53 35.32
CA ASN A 941 -45.04 23.29 35.00
C ASN A 941 -44.66 22.45 33.75
N ALA A 942 -44.66 21.11 33.78
CA ALA A 942 -44.84 20.13 34.87
C ALA A 942 -44.32 18.72 34.45
N ASP A 943 -44.12 17.83 35.43
CA ASP A 943 -44.18 16.34 35.38
C ASP A 943 -43.22 15.55 34.44
N LEU A 944 -42.73 14.33 34.76
CA LEU A 944 -42.72 13.53 36.01
C LEU A 944 -41.64 12.40 35.94
N GLY A 945 -40.87 12.18 37.02
CA GLY A 945 -40.00 10.99 37.22
C GLY A 945 -38.66 10.97 36.43
N SER A 946 -37.59 10.29 36.89
CA SER A 946 -37.36 9.62 38.18
C SER A 946 -35.87 9.47 38.51
N VAL A 947 -35.50 9.78 39.76
CA VAL A 947 -34.32 9.35 40.56
C VAL A 947 -33.10 8.74 39.84
N GLU A 948 -31.94 9.40 39.95
CA GLU A 948 -30.68 8.71 40.29
C GLU A 948 -29.77 9.60 41.17
N GLN A 949 -28.68 9.05 41.71
CA GLN A 949 -28.13 9.47 43.01
C GLN A 949 -26.95 10.46 42.96
N SER A 950 -26.81 11.23 44.06
CA SER A 950 -25.74 12.21 44.27
C SER A 950 -24.52 11.66 45.02
N VAL A 951 -23.32 12.02 44.57
CA VAL A 951 -22.05 11.93 45.33
C VAL A 951 -21.34 13.30 45.21
N PRO A 952 -20.78 13.87 46.28
CA PRO A 952 -20.48 15.32 46.33
C PRO A 952 -19.17 15.73 45.64
N ALA A 953 -19.07 17.03 45.34
CA ALA A 953 -17.88 17.66 44.78
C ALA A 953 -17.03 18.34 45.87
N GLU A 954 -15.73 18.07 45.87
CA GLU A 954 -14.69 18.91 46.48
C GLU A 954 -13.51 19.07 45.51
N GLN A 955 -12.66 20.06 45.77
CA GLN A 955 -11.43 20.39 45.02
C GLN A 955 -11.62 20.88 43.57
N LEU A 956 -12.02 22.15 43.42
CA LEU A 956 -11.94 22.88 42.14
C LEU A 956 -11.33 24.29 42.27
N GLU A 957 -10.29 24.45 43.10
CA GLU A 957 -9.48 25.67 43.18
C GLU A 957 -8.02 25.41 42.72
N SER A 958 -7.76 25.52 41.41
CA SER A 958 -6.39 25.71 40.85
C SER A 958 -6.35 25.94 39.32
N ALA A 959 -7.35 26.61 38.74
CA ALA A 959 -7.53 26.69 37.28
C ALA A 959 -7.64 28.11 36.66
N GLN A 960 -7.01 29.14 37.25
CA GLN A 960 -6.95 30.49 36.63
C GLN A 960 -5.53 31.09 36.59
N LYS A 961 -4.76 30.76 35.54
CA LYS A 961 -3.63 31.60 35.08
C LYS A 961 -3.38 31.47 33.56
N LYS A 962 -4.12 32.30 32.81
CA LYS A 962 -3.90 32.77 31.42
C LYS A 962 -2.89 32.00 30.56
N THR A 963 -3.40 31.18 29.63
CA THR A 963 -2.66 30.72 28.45
C THR A 963 -2.57 31.83 27.39
N LYS A 964 -1.39 32.43 27.22
CA LYS A 964 -1.02 33.01 25.91
C LYS A 964 -0.56 31.88 25.00
N ARG A 965 -1.03 31.86 23.74
CA ARG A 965 -0.47 31.01 22.69
C ARG A 965 0.65 31.77 22.00
N GLU A 966 1.84 31.18 21.96
CA GLU A 966 2.92 31.56 21.04
C GLU A 966 3.25 30.34 20.15
N PRO A 967 3.61 30.54 18.87
CA PRO A 967 3.90 29.45 17.95
C PRO A 967 5.24 28.78 18.29
N ILE A 968 5.23 27.46 18.48
CA ILE A 968 6.43 26.69 18.84
C ILE A 968 7.30 26.50 17.59
N LEU A 969 8.25 27.40 17.39
CA LEU A 969 9.39 27.21 16.47
C LEU A 969 10.30 26.10 17.01
N ILE A 970 10.24 24.93 16.38
CA ILE A 970 11.11 23.80 16.69
C ILE A 970 12.55 24.15 16.29
N LYS A 971 13.41 24.44 17.28
CA LYS A 971 14.84 24.65 17.04
C LYS A 971 15.52 23.33 16.66
N LEU A 972 15.87 23.20 15.39
CA LEU A 972 16.80 22.17 14.91
C LEU A 972 18.16 22.33 15.62
N GLN A 973 18.62 21.28 16.29
CA GLN A 973 20.01 21.20 16.74
C GLN A 973 20.92 21.01 15.52
N LYS A 974 21.95 21.85 15.38
CA LYS A 974 23.04 21.58 14.44
C LYS A 974 23.88 20.41 14.99
N PRO A 975 24.33 19.47 14.15
CA PRO A 975 25.42 18.57 14.52
C PRO A 975 26.73 19.37 14.66
N ALA A 976 27.68 18.78 15.39
CA ALA A 976 29.10 19.16 15.43
C ALA A 976 29.92 18.03 14.79
#